data_AF-A0AAW0F2A8-F1
#
_entry.id   AF-A0AAW0F2A8-F1
#
_cell.length_a   1.000
_cell.length_b   1.000
_cell.length_c   1.000
_cell.angle_alpha   90.00
_cell.angle_beta   90.00
_cell.angle_gamma   90.00
#
_symmetry.space_group_name_H-M   'P 1'
#
loop_
_entity.id
_entity.type
_entity.pdbx_description
1 polymer ?
#
loop_
_entity_poly.entity_id
_entity_poly.type
_entity_poly.pdbx_seq_one_letter_code
_entity_poly.pdbx_strand_id
1 'polypeptide(L)'
;MNSALRNIEPLSAAHLPPREEGYRPVEERQKILALMEETVLAQVLTFMKPRLCLAIHAVSPTARVYAELAQPSPYGAPYEMCLGDRLIYRVSNNPVSGTARRRLRHSIWWLEKCGLPLYLADTVTWSAFHDAARALLPMVRGLAVGGRNKRVRDGRHLVQLEELRILSSSAFCIRGVTPSQMTHLRRLTLDGCSASVVDEFLQLPHLTELSIVCKFGGPAMLKEPACAPRLLRLCILAPPTESLRWIDRCSSLTHRTLRKCSAEIDLRLLSEVTHLNTLDIRESDVPHLHGLQHCTGLKNIDVTYCSRLESLEGLAGAPALQSIKVCVSGVRTLGNLHRCPQLRTASFTLCRTLESLAGLAGAPALESIEASGSAFRTIGDLRRCPQLRSVDFLSCTELKSIAGLAGAPALVSIQAFESGVGTVGYLRRCPQLRRVDFSVCLALKSIAGLAGAPALVLMKASGSAVRTIGDLHRCPRLRTADLTFCKKLQSMAGLAGAPALVSIQASRSAVRTIGDLHRCPRLRRVDFRVCLTLKSMAGLAGAPALVLMKASGSAVRTIGDLHRCPRLRTADLTSCKKLQSIAGLAGAPALVSIQASRSGVRTIGELHRCPRLTTVRFSCCSKLRSLAGLVGAPSLHTAVVPQHLESTWREHR
;
A
#
# COMPACT_ATOMS: atom_id res chain seq x y z
N MET A 1 -29.21 -36.40 4.02
CA MET A 1 -28.97 -35.18 4.84
C MET A 1 -27.59 -35.15 5.52
N ASN A 2 -27.02 -36.27 5.99
CA ASN A 2 -25.60 -36.32 6.45
C ASN A 2 -24.53 -36.35 5.33
N SER A 3 -24.93 -36.52 4.06
CA SER A 3 -24.01 -36.60 2.91
C SER A 3 -23.65 -35.25 2.30
N ALA A 4 -24.55 -34.26 2.32
CA ALA A 4 -24.34 -32.97 1.66
C ALA A 4 -23.28 -32.09 2.34
N LEU A 5 -23.09 -32.22 3.66
CA LEU A 5 -22.04 -31.53 4.42
C LEU A 5 -20.70 -32.31 4.44
N ARG A 6 -20.71 -33.60 4.08
CA ARG A 6 -19.49 -34.42 3.94
C ARG A 6 -18.79 -34.24 2.58
N ASN A 7 -19.52 -33.76 1.57
CA ASN A 7 -19.01 -33.57 0.20
C ASN A 7 -18.41 -32.18 -0.07
N ILE A 8 -18.28 -31.33 0.96
CA ILE A 8 -17.40 -30.16 0.85
C ILE A 8 -15.99 -30.70 1.03
N GLU A 9 -15.36 -31.15 -0.05
CA GLU A 9 -13.96 -31.53 -0.04
C GLU A 9 -13.13 -30.36 0.55
N PRO A 10 -12.14 -30.64 1.42
CA PRO A 10 -11.15 -29.64 1.74
C PRO A 10 -10.45 -29.28 0.43
N LEU A 11 -10.56 -28.02 0.00
CA LEU A 11 -9.76 -27.47 -1.08
C LEU A 11 -8.30 -27.91 -0.87
N SER A 12 -7.77 -28.65 -1.84
CA SER A 12 -6.48 -29.32 -1.76
C SER A 12 -5.38 -28.39 -1.26
N ALA A 13 -4.55 -28.91 -0.36
CA ALA A 13 -3.38 -28.26 0.18
C ALA A 13 -2.30 -28.06 -0.91
N ALA A 14 -2.47 -27.06 -1.77
CA ALA A 14 -1.40 -26.56 -2.63
C ALA A 14 -1.72 -25.12 -3.05
N HIS A 15 -0.86 -24.19 -2.62
CA HIS A 15 -0.78 -22.80 -3.09
C HIS A 15 -1.88 -21.84 -2.63
N LEU A 16 -1.77 -21.34 -1.39
CA LEU A 16 -2.22 -19.99 -1.01
C LEU A 16 -1.24 -19.40 0.04
N PRO A 17 -0.94 -18.08 -0.02
CA PRO A 17 0.17 -17.47 0.72
C PRO A 17 -0.14 -17.32 2.22
N PRO A 18 0.89 -17.20 3.08
CA PRO A 18 0.70 -17.08 4.51
C PRO A 18 0.02 -15.75 4.88
N ARG A 19 -1.04 -15.90 5.68
CA ARG A 19 -1.89 -14.85 6.27
C ARG A 19 -1.07 -13.76 6.96
N GLU A 20 -1.14 -12.53 6.45
CA GLU A 20 -1.32 -11.31 7.24
C GLU A 20 -1.53 -10.08 6.33
N GLU A 21 -2.80 -9.80 6.02
CA GLU A 21 -3.32 -8.47 5.68
C GLU A 21 -4.85 -8.61 5.72
N GLY A 22 -5.51 -7.81 6.56
CA GLY A 22 -6.97 -7.69 6.67
C GLY A 22 -7.78 -8.96 6.41
N TYR A 23 -8.13 -9.70 7.47
CA TYR A 23 -9.19 -10.71 7.36
C TYR A 23 -10.42 -10.02 6.76
N ARG A 24 -10.72 -10.28 5.49
CA ARG A 24 -11.95 -9.84 4.83
C ARG A 24 -12.91 -11.00 4.93
N PRO A 25 -13.69 -11.13 6.02
CA PRO A 25 -14.72 -12.16 6.15
C PRO A 25 -15.77 -12.06 5.02
N VAL A 26 -15.74 -11.01 4.21
CA VAL A 26 -16.60 -10.77 3.05
C VAL A 26 -16.29 -11.71 1.87
N GLU A 27 -15.02 -12.01 1.57
CA GLU A 27 -14.67 -12.77 0.34
C GLU A 27 -14.94 -14.28 0.47
N GLU A 28 -14.64 -14.91 1.61
CA GLU A 28 -15.01 -16.32 1.87
C GLU A 28 -16.53 -16.48 2.03
N ARG A 29 -17.19 -15.51 2.66
CA ARG A 29 -18.65 -15.45 2.79
C ARG A 29 -19.33 -15.43 1.43
N GLN A 30 -18.84 -14.61 0.51
CA GLN A 30 -19.37 -14.53 -0.85
C GLN A 30 -19.16 -15.82 -1.65
N LYS A 31 -18.02 -16.51 -1.48
CA LYS A 31 -17.77 -17.80 -2.12
C LYS A 31 -18.72 -18.90 -1.64
N ILE A 32 -18.95 -19.00 -0.34
CA ILE A 32 -19.88 -20.00 0.22
C ILE A 32 -21.33 -19.64 -0.16
N LEU A 33 -21.69 -18.36 -0.16
CA LEU A 33 -23.00 -17.92 -0.65
C LEU A 33 -23.22 -18.30 -2.10
N ALA A 34 -22.24 -18.05 -2.99
CA ALA A 34 -22.33 -18.42 -4.39
C ALA A 34 -22.50 -19.94 -4.60
N LEU A 35 -21.84 -20.78 -3.79
CA LEU A 35 -22.02 -22.24 -3.81
C LEU A 35 -23.40 -22.68 -3.32
N MET A 36 -24.03 -21.91 -2.43
CA MET A 36 -25.35 -22.22 -1.88
C MET A 36 -26.50 -21.61 -2.69
N GLU A 37 -26.27 -20.53 -3.45
CA GLU A 37 -27.26 -19.84 -4.29
C GLU A 37 -27.85 -20.73 -5.38
N GLU A 38 -27.10 -21.73 -5.87
CA GLU A 38 -27.61 -22.71 -6.86
C GLU A 38 -28.55 -23.76 -6.26
N THR A 39 -28.76 -23.77 -4.95
CA THR A 39 -29.68 -24.72 -4.32
C THR A 39 -31.13 -24.25 -4.41
N VAL A 40 -32.06 -25.19 -4.65
CA VAL A 40 -33.52 -24.96 -4.61
C VAL A 40 -33.93 -24.27 -3.30
N LEU A 41 -33.25 -24.60 -2.20
CA LEU A 41 -33.46 -24.01 -0.88
C LEU A 41 -33.14 -22.51 -0.84
N ALA A 42 -32.04 -22.07 -1.46
CA ALA A 42 -31.65 -20.67 -1.53
C ALA A 42 -32.62 -19.83 -2.37
N GLN A 43 -33.04 -20.36 -3.52
CA GLN A 43 -34.03 -19.71 -4.38
C GLN A 43 -35.37 -19.52 -3.66
N VAL A 44 -35.86 -20.55 -2.95
CA VAL A 44 -37.10 -20.44 -2.15
C VAL A 44 -36.96 -19.41 -1.02
N LEU A 45 -35.80 -19.35 -0.35
CA LEU A 45 -35.56 -18.40 0.74
C LEU A 45 -35.49 -16.94 0.27
N THR A 46 -35.04 -16.67 -0.95
CA THR A 46 -34.99 -15.29 -1.50
C THR A 46 -36.35 -14.65 -1.75
N PHE A 47 -37.42 -15.43 -1.94
CA PHE A 47 -38.76 -14.92 -2.23
C PHE A 47 -39.69 -14.82 -1.00
N MET A 48 -39.24 -15.26 0.18
CA MET A 48 -40.10 -15.32 1.38
C MET A 48 -40.00 -14.09 2.29
N LYS A 49 -41.14 -13.74 2.92
CA LYS A 49 -41.20 -12.67 3.92
C LYS A 49 -40.36 -13.03 5.17
N PRO A 50 -39.69 -12.06 5.84
CA PRO A 50 -38.76 -12.33 6.95
C PRO A 50 -39.31 -13.20 8.09
N ARG A 51 -40.61 -13.13 8.37
CA ARG A 51 -41.27 -13.94 9.41
C ARG A 51 -41.45 -15.42 9.04
N LEU A 52 -41.60 -15.75 7.76
CA LEU A 52 -41.70 -17.15 7.29
C LEU A 52 -40.32 -17.83 7.24
N CYS A 53 -39.26 -17.06 6.99
CA CYS A 53 -37.89 -17.55 7.04
C CYS A 53 -37.58 -18.15 8.43
N LEU A 54 -38.11 -17.58 9.52
CA LEU A 54 -37.91 -18.09 10.89
C LEU A 54 -38.48 -19.49 11.13
N ALA A 55 -39.62 -19.82 10.53
CA ALA A 55 -40.24 -21.13 10.65
C ALA A 55 -39.44 -22.19 9.88
N ILE A 56 -38.92 -21.85 8.70
CA ILE A 56 -38.10 -22.77 7.88
C ILE A 56 -36.68 -22.92 8.44
N HIS A 57 -36.12 -21.85 9.03
CA HIS A 57 -34.88 -21.89 9.81
C HIS A 57 -34.97 -22.85 11.00
N ALA A 58 -36.17 -23.04 11.55
CA ALA A 58 -36.42 -23.97 12.65
C ALA A 58 -36.54 -25.43 12.19
N VAL A 59 -36.48 -25.75 10.90
CA VAL A 59 -36.64 -27.13 10.40
C VAL A 59 -35.50 -27.57 9.48
N SER A 60 -34.69 -26.63 8.95
CA SER A 60 -33.52 -26.94 8.11
C SER A 60 -32.23 -26.23 8.57
N PRO A 61 -31.22 -26.97 9.05
CA PRO A 61 -29.90 -26.43 9.38
C PRO A 61 -29.25 -25.66 8.22
N THR A 62 -29.35 -26.19 7.01
CA THR A 62 -28.79 -25.58 5.79
C THR A 62 -29.46 -24.26 5.44
N ALA A 63 -30.79 -24.17 5.60
CA ALA A 63 -31.53 -22.93 5.37
C ALA A 63 -31.09 -21.82 6.32
N ARG A 64 -30.81 -22.17 7.58
CA ARG A 64 -30.36 -21.20 8.58
C ARG A 64 -28.91 -20.76 8.38
N VAL A 65 -28.01 -21.67 8.02
CA VAL A 65 -26.63 -21.32 7.65
C VAL A 65 -26.63 -20.35 6.47
N TYR A 66 -27.42 -20.62 5.42
CA TYR A 66 -27.58 -19.71 4.29
C TYR A 66 -28.12 -18.34 4.72
N ALA A 67 -29.16 -18.30 5.57
CA ALA A 67 -29.74 -17.03 6.00
C ALA A 67 -28.81 -16.16 6.86
N GLU A 68 -28.04 -16.75 7.78
CA GLU A 68 -27.04 -16.02 8.58
C GLU A 68 -25.85 -15.55 7.71
N LEU A 69 -25.53 -16.29 6.64
CA LEU A 69 -24.56 -15.85 5.63
C LEU A 69 -25.14 -14.75 4.74
N ALA A 70 -26.39 -14.83 4.30
CA ALA A 70 -26.98 -13.89 3.34
C ALA A 70 -27.35 -12.56 4.00
N GLN A 71 -27.77 -12.58 5.26
CA GLN A 71 -28.08 -11.39 6.06
C GLN A 71 -27.48 -11.54 7.46
N PRO A 72 -26.64 -10.61 7.95
CA PRO A 72 -26.18 -10.66 9.33
C PRO A 72 -27.40 -10.59 10.27
N SER A 73 -27.57 -11.63 11.09
CA SER A 73 -28.72 -11.96 11.94
C SER A 73 -29.77 -10.85 12.18
N PRO A 74 -31.08 -11.10 11.91
CA PRO A 74 -32.16 -10.16 12.28
C PRO A 74 -32.36 -10.02 13.81
N TYR A 75 -31.58 -10.74 14.63
CA TYR A 75 -31.73 -10.79 16.09
C TYR A 75 -30.65 -10.04 16.89
N GLY A 76 -29.59 -9.53 16.24
CA GLY A 76 -28.43 -8.92 16.93
C GLY A 76 -27.68 -9.90 17.85
N ALA A 77 -26.51 -9.46 18.37
CA ALA A 77 -25.61 -10.26 19.21
C ALA A 77 -26.37 -11.03 20.33
N PRO A 78 -26.27 -12.38 20.36
CA PRO A 78 -25.04 -13.02 20.85
C PRO A 78 -24.47 -14.18 19.99
N TYR A 79 -24.93 -14.38 18.75
CA TYR A 79 -24.50 -15.50 17.91
C TYR A 79 -23.90 -15.00 16.58
N GLU A 80 -22.69 -15.43 16.27
CA GLU A 80 -21.98 -15.08 15.05
C GLU A 80 -21.40 -16.34 14.42
N MET A 81 -21.67 -16.57 13.13
CA MET A 81 -20.99 -17.63 12.40
C MET A 81 -19.66 -17.11 11.87
N CYS A 82 -18.56 -17.71 12.31
CA CYS A 82 -17.22 -17.35 11.88
C CYS A 82 -16.75 -18.31 10.79
N LEU A 83 -16.39 -17.74 9.64
CA LEU A 83 -15.76 -18.43 8.52
C LEU A 83 -14.25 -18.35 8.68
N GLY A 84 -13.55 -19.48 8.51
CA GLY A 84 -12.10 -19.63 8.49
C GLY A 84 -11.74 -21.04 8.02
N ASP A 85 -10.64 -21.64 8.49
CA ASP A 85 -10.24 -23.02 8.11
C ASP A 85 -11.26 -24.10 8.52
N ARG A 86 -12.22 -23.75 9.39
CA ARG A 86 -13.38 -24.55 9.79
C ARG A 86 -14.59 -23.62 9.99
N LEU A 87 -15.79 -24.11 9.67
CA LEU A 87 -17.04 -23.43 9.98
C LEU A 87 -17.32 -23.53 11.49
N ILE A 88 -17.29 -22.41 12.21
CA ILE A 88 -17.46 -22.38 13.68
C ILE A 88 -18.59 -21.43 14.07
N TYR A 89 -19.38 -21.83 15.05
CA TYR A 89 -20.40 -20.95 15.63
C TYR A 89 -19.85 -20.26 16.89
N ARG A 90 -19.62 -18.95 16.82
CA ARG A 90 -19.19 -18.14 17.96
C ARG A 90 -20.41 -17.68 18.74
N VAL A 91 -20.40 -17.93 20.05
CA VAL A 91 -21.43 -17.46 20.98
C VAL A 91 -20.80 -16.49 21.96
N SER A 92 -21.29 -15.26 22.00
CA SER A 92 -20.81 -14.17 22.87
C SER A 92 -21.97 -13.59 23.66
N ASN A 93 -22.08 -13.93 24.94
CA ASN A 93 -23.20 -13.49 25.77
C ASN A 93 -22.82 -12.24 26.58
N ASN A 94 -23.43 -11.09 26.30
CA ASN A 94 -23.28 -9.90 27.14
C ASN A 94 -24.33 -9.97 28.28
N PRO A 95 -23.96 -10.35 29.51
CA PRO A 95 -24.90 -10.78 30.53
C PRO A 95 -25.31 -9.56 31.37
N VAL A 96 -26.32 -8.82 30.89
CA VAL A 96 -26.97 -7.79 31.73
C VAL A 96 -28.48 -8.02 31.87
N SER A 97 -29.11 -8.88 31.04
CA SER A 97 -30.58 -9.04 31.07
C SER A 97 -31.06 -10.50 31.05
N GLY A 98 -32.15 -10.79 31.80
CA GLY A 98 -32.83 -12.10 31.81
C GLY A 98 -33.37 -12.56 30.45
N THR A 99 -33.45 -11.66 29.48
CA THR A 99 -33.81 -11.94 28.08
C THR A 99 -32.76 -12.79 27.35
N ALA A 100 -31.47 -12.69 27.72
CA ALA A 100 -30.41 -13.47 27.08
C ALA A 100 -30.51 -14.98 27.38
N ARG A 101 -30.88 -15.36 28.62
CA ARG A 101 -31.12 -16.78 28.99
C ARG A 101 -32.29 -17.40 28.23
N ARG A 102 -33.38 -16.64 28.00
CA ARG A 102 -34.52 -17.10 27.18
C ARG A 102 -34.11 -17.29 25.71
N ARG A 103 -33.32 -16.37 25.14
CA ARG A 103 -32.79 -16.49 23.77
C ARG A 103 -31.87 -17.71 23.62
N LEU A 104 -31.06 -18.02 24.63
CA LEU A 104 -30.26 -19.24 24.66
C LEU A 104 -31.14 -20.48 24.57
N ARG A 105 -32.17 -20.58 25.42
CA ARG A 105 -33.11 -21.71 25.40
C ARG A 105 -33.77 -21.93 24.04
N HIS A 106 -34.15 -20.86 23.35
CA HIS A 106 -34.74 -20.97 22.00
C HIS A 106 -33.74 -21.41 20.92
N SER A 107 -32.43 -21.24 21.16
CA SER A 107 -31.38 -21.55 20.18
C SER A 107 -30.76 -22.94 20.39
N ILE A 108 -30.98 -23.58 21.55
CA ILE A 108 -30.37 -24.89 21.90
C ILE A 108 -30.75 -25.97 20.90
N TRP A 109 -32.06 -26.13 20.65
CA TRP A 109 -32.56 -27.15 19.73
C TRP A 109 -31.90 -27.02 18.34
N TRP A 110 -31.73 -25.78 17.87
CA TRP A 110 -31.13 -25.52 16.57
C TRP A 110 -29.61 -25.81 16.55
N LEU A 111 -28.89 -25.36 17.57
CA LEU A 111 -27.45 -25.65 17.71
C LEU A 111 -27.19 -27.16 17.71
N GLU A 112 -28.06 -27.92 18.38
CA GLU A 112 -28.01 -29.39 18.42
C GLU A 112 -28.16 -30.01 17.03
N LYS A 113 -29.15 -29.54 16.25
CA LYS A 113 -29.42 -30.09 14.91
C LYS A 113 -28.39 -29.68 13.86
N CYS A 114 -27.69 -28.57 14.04
CA CYS A 114 -26.66 -28.12 13.09
C CYS A 114 -25.37 -28.92 13.18
N GLY A 115 -25.04 -29.49 14.36
CA GLY A 115 -23.82 -30.29 14.53
C GLY A 115 -22.50 -29.51 14.36
N LEU A 116 -22.56 -28.17 14.26
CA LEU A 116 -21.37 -27.34 14.05
C LEU A 116 -20.55 -27.18 15.33
N PRO A 117 -19.20 -27.14 15.22
CA PRO A 117 -18.36 -26.90 16.38
C PRO A 117 -18.63 -25.51 16.97
N LEU A 118 -18.75 -25.46 18.29
CA LEU A 118 -19.07 -24.23 19.03
C LEU A 118 -17.80 -23.59 19.60
N TYR A 119 -17.75 -22.27 19.52
CA TYR A 119 -16.76 -21.43 20.19
C TYR A 119 -17.46 -20.50 21.17
N LEU A 120 -17.11 -20.58 22.44
CA LEU A 120 -17.69 -19.73 23.48
C LEU A 120 -16.75 -18.57 23.79
N ALA A 121 -17.24 -17.33 23.72
CA ALA A 121 -16.40 -16.13 23.75
C ALA A 121 -15.93 -15.70 25.15
N ASP A 122 -16.57 -16.19 26.21
CA ASP A 122 -16.23 -15.85 27.59
C ASP A 122 -16.72 -16.90 28.61
N THR A 123 -16.26 -16.78 29.85
CA THR A 123 -16.62 -17.66 30.97
C THR A 123 -18.07 -17.53 31.41
N VAL A 124 -18.70 -16.38 31.17
CA VAL A 124 -20.11 -16.18 31.54
C VAL A 124 -21.00 -16.95 30.57
N THR A 125 -20.65 -16.92 29.29
CA THR A 125 -21.23 -17.73 28.22
C THR A 125 -21.07 -19.21 28.56
N TRP A 126 -19.90 -19.65 29.01
CA TRP A 126 -19.70 -21.02 29.51
C TRP A 126 -20.68 -21.37 30.63
N SER A 127 -20.80 -20.53 31.66
CA SER A 127 -21.72 -20.81 32.79
C SER A 127 -23.19 -20.88 32.35
N ALA A 128 -23.60 -19.99 31.43
CA ALA A 128 -24.94 -20.02 30.87
C ALA A 128 -25.20 -21.29 30.04
N PHE A 129 -24.20 -21.75 29.29
CA PHE A 129 -24.26 -23.03 28.56
C PHE A 129 -24.31 -24.23 29.49
N HIS A 130 -23.53 -24.23 30.57
CA HIS A 130 -23.53 -25.33 31.54
C HIS A 130 -24.86 -25.45 32.28
N ASP A 131 -25.50 -24.32 32.61
CA ASP A 131 -26.78 -24.31 33.31
C ASP A 131 -27.96 -24.61 32.37
N ALA A 132 -27.94 -24.09 31.15
CA ALA A 132 -29.10 -24.10 30.27
C ALA A 132 -29.01 -25.08 29.09
N ALA A 133 -27.81 -25.54 28.70
CA ALA A 133 -27.55 -26.21 27.43
C ALA A 133 -26.54 -27.38 27.54
N ARG A 134 -26.65 -28.20 28.59
CA ARG A 134 -25.69 -29.31 28.86
C ARG A 134 -25.49 -30.27 27.69
N ALA A 135 -26.54 -30.56 26.93
CA ALA A 135 -26.48 -31.46 25.76
C ALA A 135 -25.53 -30.98 24.66
N LEU A 136 -25.24 -29.67 24.59
CA LEU A 136 -24.36 -29.07 23.60
C LEU A 136 -22.90 -28.95 24.05
N LEU A 137 -22.60 -29.21 25.33
CA LEU A 137 -21.22 -29.16 25.85
C LEU A 137 -20.26 -30.07 25.05
N PRO A 138 -20.64 -31.29 24.59
CA PRO A 138 -19.83 -32.12 23.69
C PRO A 138 -19.49 -31.49 22.32
N MET A 139 -20.19 -30.43 21.91
CA MET A 139 -19.94 -29.75 20.62
C MET A 139 -18.98 -28.56 20.75
N VAL A 140 -18.63 -28.17 21.98
CA VAL A 140 -17.71 -27.05 22.21
C VAL A 140 -16.30 -27.48 21.83
N ARG A 141 -15.70 -26.78 20.86
CA ARG A 141 -14.31 -26.98 20.40
C ARG A 141 -13.43 -25.78 20.70
N GLY A 142 -14.03 -24.63 21.02
CA GLY A 142 -13.32 -23.41 21.36
C GLY A 142 -13.86 -22.73 22.62
N LEU A 143 -12.98 -22.23 23.47
CA LEU A 143 -13.36 -21.43 24.64
C LEU A 143 -12.40 -20.27 24.85
N ALA A 144 -12.94 -19.06 25.02
CA ALA A 144 -12.23 -17.93 25.60
C ALA A 144 -12.62 -17.75 27.07
N VAL A 145 -11.62 -17.54 27.92
CA VAL A 145 -11.73 -17.39 29.36
C VAL A 145 -11.12 -16.04 29.75
N GLY A 146 -11.94 -15.04 30.06
CA GLY A 146 -11.48 -13.71 30.44
C GLY A 146 -12.49 -12.92 31.28
N GLY A 147 -12.06 -11.78 31.84
CA GLY A 147 -12.94 -10.83 32.55
C GLY A 147 -13.11 -11.07 34.07
N ARG A 148 -14.24 -10.59 34.64
CA ARG A 148 -14.50 -10.59 36.10
C ARG A 148 -14.72 -11.99 36.69
N ASN A 149 -15.13 -12.97 35.88
CA ASN A 149 -15.47 -14.31 36.35
C ASN A 149 -14.43 -15.32 35.84
N LYS A 150 -13.58 -15.80 36.74
CA LYS A 150 -12.30 -16.46 36.37
C LYS A 150 -12.29 -17.97 36.63
N ARG A 151 -13.39 -18.53 37.11
CA ARG A 151 -13.51 -19.94 37.52
C ARG A 151 -14.46 -20.69 36.62
N VAL A 152 -13.99 -21.78 36.04
CA VAL A 152 -14.85 -22.76 35.38
C VAL A 152 -15.22 -23.83 36.42
N ARG A 153 -16.50 -23.87 36.83
CA ARG A 153 -16.99 -24.70 37.94
C ARG A 153 -16.98 -26.20 37.64
N ASP A 154 -17.14 -26.58 36.37
CA ASP A 154 -17.10 -27.96 35.89
C ASP A 154 -16.43 -27.98 34.52
N GLY A 155 -15.19 -28.47 34.50
CA GLY A 155 -14.34 -28.49 33.33
C GLY A 155 -14.37 -29.79 32.53
N ARG A 156 -15.10 -30.84 32.95
CA ARG A 156 -14.96 -32.21 32.38
C ARG A 156 -15.14 -32.25 30.85
N HIS A 157 -15.98 -31.37 30.32
CA HIS A 157 -16.23 -31.24 28.88
C HIS A 157 -15.22 -30.35 28.13
N LEU A 158 -14.20 -29.81 28.79
CA LEU A 158 -13.12 -29.02 28.18
C LEU A 158 -12.02 -29.89 27.56
N VAL A 159 -11.98 -31.19 27.87
CA VAL A 159 -10.97 -32.15 27.38
C VAL A 159 -10.92 -32.24 25.85
N GLN A 160 -12.05 -32.02 25.19
CA GLN A 160 -12.22 -32.07 23.73
C GLN A 160 -11.94 -30.73 23.01
N LEU A 161 -11.53 -29.67 23.75
CA LEU A 161 -11.25 -28.38 23.14
C LEU A 161 -10.07 -28.49 22.18
N GLU A 162 -10.23 -27.90 21.00
CA GLU A 162 -9.16 -27.72 20.02
C GLU A 162 -8.52 -26.34 20.15
N GLU A 163 -9.28 -25.36 20.64
CA GLU A 163 -8.85 -23.98 20.86
C GLU A 163 -9.20 -23.48 22.27
N LEU A 164 -8.20 -22.95 22.97
CA LEU A 164 -8.38 -22.33 24.28
C LEU A 164 -7.69 -20.98 24.30
N ARG A 165 -8.42 -19.93 24.70
CA ARG A 165 -7.85 -18.60 24.94
C ARG A 165 -8.07 -18.22 26.39
N ILE A 166 -7.00 -17.97 27.12
CA ILE A 166 -7.05 -17.47 28.49
C ILE A 166 -6.61 -16.01 28.45
N LEU A 167 -7.45 -15.10 28.93
CA LEU A 167 -7.31 -13.64 28.88
C LEU A 167 -7.44 -13.09 30.32
N SER A 168 -6.55 -13.50 31.23
CA SER A 168 -6.66 -13.15 32.66
C SER A 168 -5.32 -13.03 33.39
N SER A 169 -5.16 -11.93 34.14
CA SER A 169 -3.96 -11.56 34.91
C SER A 169 -3.79 -12.26 36.28
N SER A 170 -4.62 -13.24 36.62
CA SER A 170 -4.62 -13.88 37.95
C SER A 170 -5.13 -15.32 37.91
N ALA A 171 -4.58 -16.19 38.77
CA ALA A 171 -4.88 -17.62 38.96
C ALA A 171 -6.10 -18.16 38.19
N PHE A 172 -5.83 -18.64 36.98
CA PHE A 172 -6.76 -19.45 36.21
C PHE A 172 -7.02 -20.77 36.95
N CYS A 173 -8.30 -21.15 37.14
CA CYS A 173 -8.66 -22.41 37.78
C CYS A 173 -9.85 -23.05 37.06
N ILE A 174 -9.58 -24.19 36.41
CA ILE A 174 -10.61 -25.12 35.94
C ILE A 174 -10.78 -26.18 37.02
N ARG A 175 -11.97 -26.30 37.61
CA ARG A 175 -12.26 -27.41 38.51
C ARG A 175 -12.54 -28.68 37.73
N GLY A 176 -11.82 -29.74 38.06
CA GLY A 176 -12.07 -31.10 37.57
C GLY A 176 -11.39 -31.49 36.26
N VAL A 177 -10.53 -30.64 35.69
CA VAL A 177 -9.67 -30.99 34.54
C VAL A 177 -8.29 -30.39 34.71
N THR A 178 -7.26 -31.21 34.54
CA THR A 178 -5.86 -30.76 34.47
C THR A 178 -5.47 -30.47 33.01
N PRO A 179 -4.55 -29.53 32.74
CA PRO A 179 -4.09 -29.25 31.37
C PRO A 179 -3.67 -30.52 30.62
N SER A 180 -2.97 -31.45 31.28
CA SER A 180 -2.54 -32.75 30.73
C SER A 180 -3.66 -33.60 30.13
N GLN A 181 -4.90 -33.44 30.57
CA GLN A 181 -6.06 -34.16 30.02
C GLN A 181 -6.56 -33.57 28.70
N MET A 182 -6.16 -32.34 28.32
CA MET A 182 -6.60 -31.64 27.10
C MET A 182 -5.83 -32.10 25.84
N THR A 183 -5.90 -33.39 25.51
CA THR A 183 -5.12 -34.01 24.42
C THR A 183 -5.51 -33.53 23.01
N HIS A 184 -6.72 -33.01 22.85
CA HIS A 184 -7.22 -32.48 21.58
C HIS A 184 -6.81 -31.02 21.31
N LEU A 185 -6.19 -30.35 22.28
CA LEU A 185 -5.83 -28.95 22.16
C LEU A 185 -4.75 -28.77 21.09
N ARG A 186 -5.00 -27.83 20.16
CA ARG A 186 -4.09 -27.51 19.04
C ARG A 186 -3.70 -26.04 19.05
N ARG A 187 -4.63 -25.15 19.44
CA ARG A 187 -4.42 -23.71 19.52
C ARG A 187 -4.59 -23.23 20.95
N LEU A 188 -3.54 -22.61 21.47
CA LEU A 188 -3.55 -22.07 22.83
C LEU A 188 -3.11 -20.61 22.83
N THR A 189 -3.91 -19.75 23.44
CA THR A 189 -3.54 -18.38 23.78
C THR A 189 -3.56 -18.22 25.30
N LEU A 190 -2.45 -17.80 25.89
CA LEU A 190 -2.31 -17.51 27.31
C LEU A 190 -2.01 -16.01 27.43
N ASP A 191 -2.89 -15.24 28.06
CA ASP A 191 -2.70 -13.81 28.30
C ASP A 191 -2.89 -13.53 29.80
N GLY A 192 -1.87 -12.93 30.42
CA GLY A 192 -1.83 -12.60 31.85
C GLY A 192 -1.63 -13.78 32.80
N CYS A 193 -1.34 -14.98 32.30
CA CYS A 193 -1.19 -16.18 33.12
C CYS A 193 0.09 -16.15 33.98
N SER A 194 0.05 -16.76 35.17
CA SER A 194 1.24 -17.01 35.99
C SER A 194 2.16 -18.02 35.32
N ALA A 195 3.47 -17.94 35.59
CA ALA A 195 4.47 -18.84 35.00
C ALA A 195 4.15 -20.32 35.22
N SER A 196 3.63 -20.68 36.41
CA SER A 196 3.19 -22.05 36.72
C SER A 196 2.12 -22.59 35.78
N VAL A 197 1.12 -21.76 35.42
CA VAL A 197 0.05 -22.15 34.50
C VAL A 197 0.61 -22.28 33.09
N VAL A 198 1.50 -21.36 32.69
CA VAL A 198 2.16 -21.45 31.39
C VAL A 198 2.94 -22.75 31.29
N ASP A 199 3.79 -23.07 32.27
CA ASP A 199 4.57 -24.31 32.32
C ASP A 199 3.72 -25.58 32.21
N GLU A 200 2.58 -25.64 32.91
CA GLU A 200 1.66 -26.79 32.79
C GLU A 200 1.15 -26.99 31.36
N PHE A 201 0.81 -25.90 30.66
CA PHE A 201 0.37 -25.97 29.27
C PHE A 201 1.53 -26.20 28.28
N LEU A 202 2.76 -25.79 28.61
CA LEU A 202 3.94 -26.04 27.78
C LEU A 202 4.28 -27.54 27.70
N GLN A 203 3.89 -28.34 28.70
CA GLN A 203 4.07 -29.80 28.69
C GLN A 203 3.09 -30.55 27.78
N LEU A 204 2.15 -29.86 27.11
CA LEU A 204 1.24 -30.49 26.16
C LEU A 204 1.96 -30.83 24.85
N PRO A 205 2.10 -32.10 24.44
CA PRO A 205 2.91 -32.48 23.28
C PRO A 205 2.18 -32.31 21.92
N HIS A 206 0.90 -31.93 21.93
CA HIS A 206 0.06 -31.91 20.73
C HIS A 206 -0.25 -30.50 20.19
N LEU A 207 0.25 -29.45 20.84
CA LEU A 207 0.01 -28.07 20.41
C LEU A 207 0.70 -27.77 19.07
N THR A 208 -0.04 -27.11 18.18
CA THR A 208 0.44 -26.65 16.87
C THR A 208 0.55 -25.13 16.82
N GLU A 209 -0.24 -24.39 17.60
CA GLU A 209 -0.15 -22.94 17.72
C GLU A 209 -0.14 -22.54 19.19
N LEU A 210 0.88 -21.78 19.59
CA LEU A 210 1.06 -21.29 20.95
C LEU A 210 1.29 -19.79 20.94
N SER A 211 0.43 -19.05 21.64
CA SER A 211 0.57 -17.61 21.86
C SER A 211 0.60 -17.34 23.35
N ILE A 212 1.73 -16.84 23.86
CA ILE A 212 1.92 -16.48 25.26
C ILE A 212 2.02 -14.95 25.32
N VAL A 213 1.21 -14.33 26.18
CA VAL A 213 1.07 -12.89 26.35
C VAL A 213 1.10 -12.60 27.85
N CYS A 214 2.26 -12.74 28.47
CA CYS A 214 2.37 -12.68 29.92
C CYS A 214 3.17 -11.46 30.37
N LYS A 215 2.58 -10.67 31.26
CA LYS A 215 3.30 -9.68 32.07
C LYS A 215 3.72 -10.34 33.38
N PHE A 216 4.88 -10.99 33.38
CA PHE A 216 5.39 -11.60 34.61
C PHE A 216 5.90 -10.52 35.56
N GLY A 217 5.39 -10.50 36.80
CA GLY A 217 5.83 -9.57 37.87
C GLY A 217 7.15 -9.98 38.53
N GLY A 218 8.08 -10.55 37.76
CA GLY A 218 9.35 -11.13 38.20
C GLY A 218 9.95 -12.01 37.10
N PRO A 219 11.19 -12.52 37.27
CA PRO A 219 11.82 -13.38 36.28
C PRO A 219 11.05 -14.70 36.16
N ALA A 220 10.27 -14.85 35.10
CA ALA A 220 9.56 -16.09 34.82
C ALA A 220 10.42 -17.02 33.97
N MET A 221 10.91 -18.09 34.61
CA MET A 221 11.45 -19.26 33.92
C MET A 221 10.32 -19.89 33.10
N LEU A 222 10.39 -19.81 31.78
CA LEU A 222 9.57 -20.62 30.91
C LEU A 222 10.29 -21.94 30.70
N LYS A 223 9.74 -23.04 31.21
CA LYS A 223 10.31 -24.36 30.94
C LYS A 223 10.25 -24.67 29.46
N GLU A 224 11.12 -25.58 29.03
CA GLU A 224 11.12 -26.05 27.66
C GLU A 224 9.76 -26.70 27.29
N PRO A 225 9.10 -26.26 26.21
CA PRO A 225 7.83 -26.82 25.79
C PRO A 225 8.01 -28.20 25.15
N ALA A 226 7.30 -29.19 25.66
CA ALA A 226 7.25 -30.53 25.08
C ALA A 226 6.62 -30.55 23.67
N CYS A 227 5.82 -29.53 23.32
CA CYS A 227 5.29 -29.33 21.98
C CYS A 227 6.28 -28.74 20.97
N ALA A 228 7.48 -28.29 21.39
CA ALA A 228 8.46 -27.64 20.53
C ALA A 228 8.54 -28.22 19.10
N PRO A 229 8.78 -29.53 18.89
CA PRO A 229 8.97 -30.08 17.54
C PRO A 229 7.73 -30.02 16.65
N ARG A 230 6.52 -29.83 17.19
CA ARG A 230 5.24 -29.82 16.45
C ARG A 230 4.62 -28.43 16.29
N LEU A 231 5.17 -27.41 16.95
CA LEU A 231 4.68 -26.04 16.83
C LEU A 231 4.85 -25.55 15.39
N LEU A 232 3.76 -25.07 14.80
CA LEU A 232 3.69 -24.43 13.49
C LEU A 232 3.75 -22.90 13.61
N ARG A 233 3.26 -22.34 14.74
CA ARG A 233 3.29 -20.92 15.07
C ARG A 233 3.58 -20.68 16.56
N LEU A 234 4.43 -19.70 16.84
CA LEU A 234 4.80 -19.28 18.19
C LEU A 234 4.70 -17.75 18.30
N CYS A 235 4.04 -17.24 19.33
CA CYS A 235 3.99 -15.81 19.65
C CYS A 235 4.32 -15.67 21.13
N ILE A 236 5.31 -14.84 21.48
CA ILE A 236 5.73 -14.63 22.88
C ILE A 236 5.77 -13.13 23.14
N LEU A 237 4.77 -12.65 23.86
CA LEU A 237 4.59 -11.28 24.34
C LEU A 237 4.88 -11.23 25.84
N ALA A 238 6.07 -11.71 26.21
CA ALA A 238 6.60 -11.71 27.57
C ALA A 238 8.13 -11.54 27.53
N PRO A 239 8.76 -10.88 28.52
CA PRO A 239 10.21 -10.81 28.60
C PRO A 239 10.78 -12.21 28.88
N PRO A 240 11.59 -12.80 27.99
CA PRO A 240 12.30 -14.03 28.31
C PRO A 240 13.33 -13.72 29.39
N THR A 241 13.33 -14.50 30.47
CA THR A 241 14.32 -14.34 31.56
C THR A 241 15.42 -15.41 31.53
N GLU A 242 15.29 -16.40 30.64
CA GLU A 242 16.29 -17.43 30.35
C GLU A 242 16.45 -17.63 28.82
N SER A 243 17.49 -18.37 28.45
CA SER A 243 17.82 -18.69 27.07
C SER A 243 16.65 -19.35 26.31
N LEU A 244 16.34 -18.83 25.12
CA LEU A 244 15.30 -19.38 24.23
C LEU A 244 15.85 -20.45 23.27
N ARG A 245 16.93 -21.15 23.65
CA ARG A 245 17.55 -22.25 22.87
C ARG A 245 16.55 -23.30 22.37
N TRP A 246 15.48 -23.57 23.13
CA TRP A 246 14.45 -24.53 22.76
C TRP A 246 13.71 -24.14 21.46
N ILE A 247 13.74 -22.87 21.02
CA ILE A 247 13.23 -22.45 19.70
C ILE A 247 13.93 -23.19 18.57
N ASP A 248 15.20 -23.59 18.73
CA ASP A 248 15.92 -24.35 17.71
C ASP A 248 15.32 -25.75 17.52
N ARG A 249 14.79 -26.37 18.59
CA ARG A 249 14.11 -27.67 18.54
C ARG A 249 12.72 -27.62 17.90
N CYS A 250 12.19 -26.43 17.61
CA CYS A 250 10.93 -26.27 16.90
C CYS A 250 11.06 -26.52 15.39
N SER A 251 11.33 -27.77 15.01
CA SER A 251 11.61 -28.18 13.63
C SER A 251 10.44 -27.97 12.66
N SER A 252 9.19 -28.04 13.14
CA SER A 252 7.99 -27.89 12.29
C SER A 252 7.46 -26.46 12.13
N LEU A 253 8.12 -25.45 12.71
CA LEU A 253 7.65 -24.06 12.62
C LEU A 253 7.67 -23.56 11.16
N THR A 254 6.50 -23.53 10.53
CA THR A 254 6.31 -23.00 9.16
C THR A 254 6.83 -21.57 9.00
N HIS A 255 6.66 -20.77 10.05
CA HIS A 255 7.34 -19.50 10.23
C HIS A 255 7.94 -19.50 11.63
N ARG A 256 9.25 -19.72 11.73
CA ARG A 256 10.03 -19.45 12.94
C ARG A 256 10.06 -17.94 13.13
N THR A 257 8.95 -17.44 13.68
CA THR A 257 8.65 -16.03 13.87
C THR A 257 8.37 -15.80 15.35
N LEU A 258 9.20 -15.01 16.01
CA LEU A 258 8.91 -14.49 17.35
C LEU A 258 8.19 -13.15 17.17
N ARG A 259 7.01 -12.98 17.76
CA ARG A 259 6.13 -11.81 17.56
C ARG A 259 5.90 -11.01 18.84
N LYS A 260 6.09 -9.68 18.75
CA LYS A 260 5.62 -8.61 19.64
C LYS A 260 5.97 -8.86 21.12
N CYS A 261 7.05 -8.27 21.60
CA CYS A 261 7.55 -8.48 22.95
C CYS A 261 7.46 -7.16 23.76
N SER A 262 6.46 -7.06 24.62
CA SER A 262 6.04 -5.77 25.22
C SER A 262 6.88 -5.28 26.42
N ALA A 263 8.01 -5.92 26.70
CA ALA A 263 8.92 -5.58 27.80
C ALA A 263 10.36 -5.51 27.29
N GLU A 264 11.27 -4.95 28.09
CA GLU A 264 12.70 -4.91 27.77
C GLU A 264 13.25 -6.33 27.58
N ILE A 265 13.71 -6.64 26.36
CA ILE A 265 14.25 -7.97 26.01
C ILE A 265 15.77 -7.85 25.90
N ASP A 266 16.47 -8.73 26.60
CA ASP A 266 17.86 -9.01 26.25
C ASP A 266 17.91 -10.01 25.07
N LEU A 267 18.13 -9.49 23.86
CA LEU A 267 18.25 -10.30 22.65
C LEU A 267 19.53 -11.15 22.60
N ARG A 268 20.47 -10.98 23.54
CA ARG A 268 21.63 -11.89 23.67
C ARG A 268 21.20 -13.33 23.89
N LEU A 269 20.02 -13.54 24.48
CA LEU A 269 19.42 -14.86 24.68
C LEU A 269 19.07 -15.57 23.36
N LEU A 270 18.98 -14.84 22.24
CA LEU A 270 18.73 -15.39 20.90
C LEU A 270 20.02 -15.68 20.13
N SER A 271 21.20 -15.31 20.65
CA SER A 271 22.48 -15.46 19.94
C SER A 271 22.79 -16.89 19.51
N GLU A 272 22.23 -17.86 20.24
CA GLU A 272 22.43 -19.28 19.97
C GLU A 272 21.33 -19.91 19.11
N VAL A 273 20.29 -19.14 18.77
CA VAL A 273 19.17 -19.61 17.94
C VAL A 273 19.59 -19.53 16.48
N THR A 274 19.98 -20.68 15.94
CA THR A 274 20.58 -20.80 14.61
C THR A 274 19.55 -20.93 13.49
N HIS A 275 18.34 -21.40 13.80
CA HIS A 275 17.33 -21.71 12.78
C HIS A 275 16.23 -20.64 12.65
N LEU A 276 16.26 -19.58 13.45
CA LEU A 276 15.26 -18.50 13.40
C LEU A 276 15.33 -17.77 12.05
N ASN A 277 14.25 -17.80 11.25
CA ASN A 277 14.23 -17.17 9.93
C ASN A 277 13.69 -15.74 9.95
N THR A 278 12.66 -15.50 10.78
CA THR A 278 11.99 -14.20 10.85
C THR A 278 11.90 -13.77 12.32
N LEU A 279 12.20 -12.52 12.62
CA LEU A 279 12.02 -11.94 13.94
C LEU A 279 11.13 -10.71 13.82
N ASP A 280 9.97 -10.74 14.43
CA ASP A 280 9.00 -9.63 14.42
C ASP A 280 8.86 -9.10 15.85
N ILE A 281 9.68 -8.14 16.21
CA ILE A 281 9.62 -7.48 17.52
C ILE A 281 8.98 -6.11 17.39
N ARG A 282 7.94 -5.99 16.54
CA ARG A 282 7.17 -4.75 16.44
C ARG A 282 6.59 -4.33 17.78
N GLU A 283 6.49 -3.02 18.01
CA GLU A 283 5.95 -2.41 19.24
C GLU A 283 6.65 -2.92 20.52
N SER A 284 7.92 -3.32 20.42
CA SER A 284 8.68 -3.87 21.55
C SER A 284 9.58 -2.82 22.18
N ASP A 285 9.83 -2.96 23.48
CA ASP A 285 10.63 -2.01 24.27
C ASP A 285 12.12 -2.40 24.28
N VAL A 286 12.68 -2.64 23.10
CA VAL A 286 14.06 -3.17 22.93
C VAL A 286 15.06 -2.02 22.72
N PRO A 287 16.02 -1.81 23.64
CA PRO A 287 17.01 -0.73 23.49
C PRO A 287 18.13 -1.08 22.50
N HIS A 288 18.51 -2.36 22.38
CA HIS A 288 19.62 -2.83 21.55
C HIS A 288 19.33 -4.19 20.90
N LEU A 289 19.91 -4.43 19.72
CA LEU A 289 19.78 -5.68 18.97
C LEU A 289 20.94 -6.68 19.18
N HIS A 290 21.74 -6.49 20.24
CA HIS A 290 22.94 -7.30 20.46
C HIS A 290 22.61 -8.79 20.59
N GLY A 291 23.42 -9.64 19.95
CA GLY A 291 23.22 -11.09 19.91
C GLY A 291 22.61 -11.57 18.60
N LEU A 292 21.82 -10.74 17.90
CA LEU A 292 21.22 -11.12 16.62
C LEU A 292 22.24 -11.32 15.50
N GLN A 293 23.45 -10.73 15.61
CA GLN A 293 24.55 -10.97 14.69
C GLN A 293 24.96 -12.45 14.59
N HIS A 294 24.67 -13.26 15.61
CA HIS A 294 25.01 -14.69 15.67
C HIS A 294 23.87 -15.60 15.18
N CYS A 295 22.66 -15.06 14.96
CA CYS A 295 21.53 -15.81 14.41
C CYS A 295 21.78 -16.14 12.92
N THR A 296 22.45 -17.25 12.65
CA THR A 296 22.89 -17.62 11.29
C THR A 296 21.75 -17.85 10.31
N GLY A 297 20.56 -18.22 10.79
CA GLY A 297 19.36 -18.41 9.98
C GLY A 297 18.51 -17.15 9.74
N LEU A 298 18.79 -16.03 10.43
CA LEU A 298 17.89 -14.87 10.43
C LEU A 298 17.91 -14.15 9.09
N LYS A 299 16.80 -14.21 8.37
CA LYS A 299 16.60 -13.59 7.04
C LYS A 299 15.84 -12.28 7.13
N ASN A 300 14.84 -12.20 7.99
CA ASN A 300 13.93 -11.07 8.05
C ASN A 300 13.80 -10.55 9.47
N ILE A 301 13.91 -9.25 9.67
CA ILE A 301 13.61 -8.60 10.95
C ILE A 301 12.65 -7.43 10.77
N ASP A 302 11.64 -7.36 11.63
CA ASP A 302 10.71 -6.23 11.75
C ASP A 302 10.77 -5.65 13.16
N VAL A 303 11.28 -4.42 13.27
CA VAL A 303 11.38 -3.60 14.51
C VAL A 303 10.51 -2.34 14.41
N THR A 304 9.40 -2.43 13.66
CA THR A 304 8.46 -1.31 13.51
C THR A 304 7.87 -0.89 14.86
N TYR A 305 7.74 0.41 15.14
CA TYR A 305 7.29 0.98 16.41
C TYR A 305 8.19 0.67 17.63
N CYS A 306 9.48 0.38 17.43
CA CYS A 306 10.45 0.29 18.54
C CYS A 306 11.03 1.68 18.85
N SER A 307 10.41 2.41 19.79
CA SER A 307 10.78 3.80 20.09
C SER A 307 12.07 3.97 20.90
N ARG A 308 12.46 2.96 21.70
CA ARG A 308 13.71 2.96 22.49
C ARG A 308 14.92 2.42 21.72
N LEU A 309 14.72 1.81 20.56
CA LEU A 309 15.80 1.25 19.77
C LEU A 309 16.59 2.37 19.10
N GLU A 310 17.80 2.66 19.58
CA GLU A 310 18.61 3.78 19.06
C GLU A 310 19.58 3.37 17.94
N SER A 311 19.99 2.10 17.87
CA SER A 311 21.01 1.61 16.94
C SER A 311 20.71 0.20 16.42
N LEU A 312 21.08 -0.05 15.15
CA LEU A 312 21.01 -1.38 14.51
C LEU A 312 22.35 -2.14 14.53
N GLU A 313 23.33 -1.69 15.32
CA GLU A 313 24.67 -2.30 15.37
C GLU A 313 24.66 -3.80 15.70
N GLY A 314 23.70 -4.28 16.50
CA GLY A 314 23.53 -5.71 16.80
C GLY A 314 23.12 -6.61 15.62
N LEU A 315 22.84 -6.03 14.44
CA LEU A 315 22.63 -6.77 13.19
C LEU A 315 23.86 -6.80 12.29
N ALA A 316 24.93 -6.07 12.64
CA ALA A 316 26.10 -5.94 11.79
C ALA A 316 26.76 -7.30 11.52
N GLY A 317 26.90 -7.65 10.25
CA GLY A 317 27.53 -8.92 9.84
C GLY A 317 26.62 -10.14 9.93
N ALA A 318 25.31 -9.98 10.17
CA ALA A 318 24.36 -11.09 10.14
C ALA A 318 24.39 -11.80 8.76
N PRO A 319 24.74 -13.11 8.69
CA PRO A 319 25.18 -13.75 7.45
C PRO A 319 24.05 -14.02 6.47
N ALA A 320 22.84 -14.33 6.96
CA ALA A 320 21.68 -14.66 6.14
C ALA A 320 20.65 -13.52 6.04
N LEU A 321 20.91 -12.36 6.64
CA LEU A 321 19.94 -11.27 6.72
C LEU A 321 19.66 -10.69 5.33
N GLN A 322 18.41 -10.76 4.90
CA GLN A 322 17.93 -10.37 3.57
C GLN A 322 17.07 -9.12 3.61
N SER A 323 16.23 -8.97 4.65
CA SER A 323 15.31 -7.84 4.78
C SER A 323 15.29 -7.28 6.19
N ILE A 324 15.39 -5.95 6.29
CA ILE A 324 15.23 -5.20 7.53
C ILE A 324 14.08 -4.22 7.36
N LYS A 325 13.12 -4.27 8.29
CA LYS A 325 12.02 -3.32 8.37
C LYS A 325 12.04 -2.58 9.70
N VAL A 326 12.32 -1.31 9.63
CA VAL A 326 12.50 -0.40 10.76
C VAL A 326 11.59 0.80 10.49
N CYS A 327 10.31 0.69 10.81
CA CYS A 327 9.36 1.78 10.56
C CYS A 327 8.95 2.46 11.86
N VAL A 328 8.79 3.79 11.86
CA VAL A 328 8.33 4.55 13.05
C VAL A 328 9.13 4.18 14.32
N SER A 329 10.45 4.08 14.20
CA SER A 329 11.35 3.66 15.29
C SER A 329 12.19 4.82 15.82
N GLY A 330 12.84 4.61 16.97
CA GLY A 330 13.77 5.55 17.59
C GLY A 330 15.18 5.55 16.98
N VAL A 331 15.44 4.75 15.94
CA VAL A 331 16.78 4.49 15.42
C VAL A 331 17.45 5.76 14.93
N ARG A 332 18.60 6.09 15.51
CA ARG A 332 19.46 7.22 15.13
C ARG A 332 20.56 6.81 14.17
N THR A 333 21.14 5.63 14.38
CA THR A 333 22.27 5.11 13.60
C THR A 333 22.01 3.70 13.08
N LEU A 334 22.47 3.43 11.86
CA LEU A 334 22.33 2.10 11.25
C LEU A 334 23.47 1.13 11.63
N GLY A 335 24.56 1.62 12.22
CA GLY A 335 25.75 0.80 12.44
C GLY A 335 26.39 0.31 11.12
N ASN A 336 26.97 -0.89 11.14
CA ASN A 336 27.74 -1.44 10.02
C ASN A 336 26.95 -2.44 9.14
N LEU A 337 25.71 -2.09 8.75
CA LEU A 337 24.85 -2.96 7.93
C LEU A 337 25.43 -3.31 6.55
N HIS A 338 26.36 -2.51 6.02
CA HIS A 338 27.11 -2.84 4.80
C HIS A 338 27.89 -4.17 4.90
N ARG A 339 28.13 -4.68 6.12
CA ARG A 339 28.76 -5.99 6.36
C ARG A 339 27.81 -7.17 6.20
N CYS A 340 26.49 -6.95 6.06
CA CYS A 340 25.52 -8.02 5.85
C CYS A 340 25.54 -8.46 4.37
N PRO A 341 26.06 -9.66 4.04
CA PRO A 341 26.37 -10.03 2.65
C PRO A 341 25.12 -10.29 1.80
N GLN A 342 23.98 -10.61 2.42
CA GLN A 342 22.74 -10.99 1.76
C GLN A 342 21.64 -9.93 1.86
N LEU A 343 21.91 -8.75 2.45
CA LEU A 343 20.89 -7.73 2.69
C LEU A 343 20.44 -7.12 1.37
N ARG A 344 19.18 -7.36 0.98
CA ARG A 344 18.57 -6.92 -0.28
C ARG A 344 17.64 -5.73 -0.10
N THR A 345 16.88 -5.70 0.98
CA THR A 345 15.86 -4.66 1.23
C THR A 345 16.02 -4.06 2.61
N ALA A 346 15.97 -2.73 2.68
CA ALA A 346 16.01 -2.00 3.94
C ALA A 346 14.93 -0.90 3.95
N SER A 347 13.99 -1.00 4.89
CA SER A 347 12.95 0.00 5.11
C SER A 347 13.19 0.75 6.41
N PHE A 348 13.22 2.08 6.33
CA PHE A 348 13.37 3.05 7.42
C PHE A 348 12.18 4.00 7.52
N THR A 349 11.05 3.68 6.89
CA THR A 349 9.88 4.57 6.75
C THR A 349 9.46 5.22 8.07
N LEU A 350 9.28 6.55 8.06
CA LEU A 350 8.88 7.37 9.21
C LEU A 350 9.84 7.31 10.41
N CYS A 351 11.13 7.00 10.20
CA CYS A 351 12.16 7.14 11.23
C CYS A 351 12.59 8.61 11.35
N ARG A 352 11.97 9.32 12.31
CA ARG A 352 12.17 10.76 12.52
C ARG A 352 13.46 11.11 13.26
N THR A 353 14.13 10.15 13.87
CA THR A 353 15.39 10.34 14.60
C THR A 353 16.61 9.87 13.82
N LEU A 354 16.42 9.19 12.68
CA LEU A 354 17.49 8.64 11.86
C LEU A 354 18.31 9.78 11.23
N GLU A 355 19.61 9.82 11.49
CA GLU A 355 20.45 10.94 11.05
C GLU A 355 21.08 10.71 9.68
N SER A 356 21.45 9.47 9.37
CA SER A 356 22.18 9.10 8.16
C SER A 356 21.92 7.68 7.68
N LEU A 357 21.95 7.46 6.36
CA LEU A 357 21.96 6.13 5.73
C LEU A 357 23.37 5.57 5.48
N ALA A 358 24.43 6.24 5.96
CA ALA A 358 25.82 5.87 5.67
C ALA A 358 26.19 4.43 6.08
N GLY A 359 25.50 3.85 7.08
CA GLY A 359 25.71 2.47 7.50
C GLY A 359 25.44 1.41 6.42
N LEU A 360 24.68 1.76 5.37
CA LEU A 360 24.38 0.89 4.22
C LEU A 360 25.41 1.02 3.10
N ALA A 361 26.28 2.04 3.11
CA ALA A 361 27.17 2.33 2.00
C ALA A 361 28.16 1.18 1.78
N GLY A 362 28.09 0.56 0.60
CA GLY A 362 28.90 -0.61 0.24
C GLY A 362 28.26 -1.96 0.52
N ALA A 363 26.98 -2.00 0.92
CA ALA A 363 26.24 -3.25 1.05
C ALA A 363 26.20 -4.00 -0.31
N PRO A 364 26.71 -5.25 -0.38
CA PRO A 364 26.99 -5.92 -1.66
C PRO A 364 25.74 -6.38 -2.41
N ALA A 365 24.69 -6.79 -1.68
CA ALA A 365 23.44 -7.32 -2.24
C ALA A 365 22.26 -6.34 -2.18
N LEU A 366 22.46 -5.11 -1.69
CA LEU A 366 21.36 -4.17 -1.43
C LEU A 366 20.74 -3.70 -2.74
N GLU A 367 19.44 -3.98 -2.92
CA GLU A 367 18.67 -3.71 -4.13
C GLU A 367 17.70 -2.54 -3.96
N SER A 368 17.08 -2.39 -2.79
CA SER A 368 16.08 -1.35 -2.53
C SER A 368 16.20 -0.73 -1.14
N ILE A 369 16.04 0.59 -1.08
CA ILE A 369 15.94 1.35 0.16
C ILE A 369 14.60 2.10 0.17
N GLU A 370 13.81 1.90 1.22
CA GLU A 370 12.56 2.63 1.47
C GLU A 370 12.72 3.48 2.71
N ALA A 371 12.70 4.80 2.60
CA ALA A 371 12.93 5.68 3.75
C ALA A 371 11.94 6.85 3.81
N SER A 372 10.76 6.67 3.21
CA SER A 372 9.70 7.67 3.14
C SER A 372 9.37 8.30 4.50
N GLY A 373 9.25 9.63 4.56
CA GLY A 373 8.90 10.40 5.74
C GLY A 373 9.95 10.40 6.86
N SER A 374 11.19 9.99 6.58
CA SER A 374 12.28 9.96 7.55
C SER A 374 13.09 11.26 7.55
N ALA A 375 13.80 11.54 8.65
CA ALA A 375 14.45 12.83 8.88
C ALA A 375 15.99 12.84 8.64
N PHE A 376 16.52 11.83 7.94
CA PHE A 376 17.96 11.75 7.70
C PHE A 376 18.46 12.91 6.82
N ARG A 377 19.61 13.47 7.21
CA ARG A 377 20.21 14.63 6.53
C ARG A 377 21.14 14.20 5.39
N THR A 378 21.72 13.01 5.50
CA THR A 378 22.73 12.47 4.57
C THR A 378 22.45 11.01 4.24
N ILE A 379 22.80 10.60 3.03
CA ILE A 379 22.67 9.19 2.59
C ILE A 379 23.98 8.41 2.61
N GLY A 380 25.12 9.08 2.86
CA GLY A 380 26.44 8.47 2.69
C GLY A 380 26.79 8.19 1.22
N ASP A 381 27.78 7.33 0.98
CA ASP A 381 28.28 7.01 -0.37
C ASP A 381 27.59 5.79 -0.99
N LEU A 382 26.26 5.85 -1.15
CA LEU A 382 25.43 4.73 -1.65
C LEU A 382 25.77 4.27 -3.08
N ARG A 383 26.54 5.04 -3.87
CA ARG A 383 27.08 4.59 -5.16
C ARG A 383 27.94 3.33 -5.04
N ARG A 384 28.48 3.06 -3.84
CA ARG A 384 29.27 1.86 -3.51
C ARG A 384 28.42 0.59 -3.43
N CYS A 385 27.09 0.68 -3.42
CA CYS A 385 26.21 -0.48 -3.43
C CYS A 385 26.00 -0.94 -4.89
N PRO A 386 26.61 -2.06 -5.32
CA PRO A 386 26.66 -2.43 -6.74
C PRO A 386 25.31 -2.88 -7.31
N GLN A 387 24.40 -3.37 -6.44
CA GLN A 387 23.08 -3.88 -6.84
C GLN A 387 21.93 -2.92 -6.57
N LEU A 388 22.19 -1.70 -6.07
CA LEU A 388 21.12 -0.77 -5.67
C LEU A 388 20.35 -0.27 -6.89
N ARG A 389 19.08 -0.67 -7.00
CA ARG A 389 18.18 -0.40 -8.13
C ARG A 389 17.18 0.71 -7.86
N SER A 390 16.66 0.79 -6.64
CA SER A 390 15.64 1.76 -6.27
C SER A 390 15.89 2.40 -4.92
N VAL A 391 15.60 3.71 -4.85
CA VAL A 391 15.54 4.45 -3.59
C VAL A 391 14.23 5.22 -3.52
N ASP A 392 13.59 5.15 -2.36
CA ASP A 392 12.42 5.91 -2.00
C ASP A 392 12.75 6.85 -0.82
N PHE A 393 12.78 8.14 -1.12
CA PHE A 393 12.97 9.26 -0.21
C PHE A 393 11.75 10.21 -0.23
N LEU A 394 10.54 9.67 -0.40
CA LEU A 394 9.31 10.47 -0.35
C LEU A 394 9.23 11.24 0.98
N SER A 395 8.83 12.51 0.94
CA SER A 395 8.62 13.36 2.11
C SER A 395 9.80 13.42 3.10
N CYS A 396 11.03 13.14 2.65
CA CYS A 396 12.26 13.31 3.44
C CYS A 396 12.68 14.78 3.45
N THR A 397 12.04 15.61 4.28
CA THR A 397 12.19 17.07 4.27
C THR A 397 13.57 17.58 4.70
N GLU A 398 14.31 16.79 5.49
CA GLU A 398 15.66 17.15 5.97
C GLU A 398 16.79 16.75 5.00
N LEU A 399 16.49 15.93 3.98
CA LEU A 399 17.46 15.45 3.02
C LEU A 399 17.82 16.54 2.00
N LYS A 400 18.96 17.20 2.17
CA LYS A 400 19.36 18.34 1.32
C LYS A 400 20.01 17.95 -0.01
N SER A 401 20.65 16.79 -0.07
CA SER A 401 21.41 16.35 -1.25
C SER A 401 21.37 14.84 -1.43
N ILE A 402 21.34 14.42 -2.70
CA ILE A 402 21.42 13.02 -3.12
C ILE A 402 22.72 12.72 -3.89
N ALA A 403 23.76 13.55 -3.72
CA ALA A 403 25.03 13.38 -4.41
C ALA A 403 25.70 12.02 -4.16
N GLY A 404 25.43 11.38 -3.02
CA GLY A 404 25.89 10.03 -2.68
C GLY A 404 25.42 8.91 -3.61
N LEU A 405 24.42 9.17 -4.47
CA LEU A 405 23.97 8.24 -5.52
C LEU A 405 24.72 8.41 -6.84
N ALA A 406 25.52 9.46 -7.00
CA ALA A 406 26.14 9.78 -8.28
C ALA A 406 27.15 8.69 -8.68
N GLY A 407 26.88 8.02 -9.80
CA GLY A 407 27.69 6.90 -10.30
C GLY A 407 27.24 5.53 -9.81
N ALA A 408 26.09 5.42 -9.13
CA ALA A 408 25.53 4.11 -8.75
C ALA A 408 25.27 3.26 -10.02
N PRO A 409 25.88 2.07 -10.14
CA PRO A 409 25.94 1.34 -11.40
C PRO A 409 24.59 0.71 -11.81
N ALA A 410 23.81 0.21 -10.84
CA ALA A 410 22.55 -0.47 -11.08
C ALA A 410 21.30 0.40 -10.85
N LEU A 411 21.46 1.68 -10.46
CA LEU A 411 20.34 2.52 -10.03
C LEU A 411 19.40 2.83 -11.20
N VAL A 412 18.13 2.45 -11.06
CA VAL A 412 17.08 2.58 -12.08
C VAL A 412 16.08 3.69 -11.75
N SER A 413 15.74 3.85 -10.48
CA SER A 413 14.66 4.74 -10.03
C SER A 413 15.02 5.50 -8.77
N ILE A 414 14.72 6.80 -8.76
CA ILE A 414 14.78 7.67 -7.58
C ILE A 414 13.40 8.28 -7.38
N GLN A 415 12.79 8.01 -6.24
CA GLN A 415 11.58 8.69 -5.79
C GLN A 415 11.93 9.65 -4.66
N ALA A 416 11.66 10.93 -4.82
CA ALA A 416 11.99 11.98 -3.86
C ALA A 416 10.89 13.06 -3.82
N PHE A 417 9.64 12.65 -4.07
CA PHE A 417 8.47 13.53 -4.00
C PHE A 417 8.41 14.22 -2.63
N GLU A 418 8.18 15.54 -2.60
CA GLU A 418 8.08 16.33 -1.35
C GLU A 418 9.31 16.23 -0.43
N SER A 419 10.49 15.93 -0.99
CA SER A 419 11.73 15.90 -0.22
C SER A 419 12.41 17.27 -0.11
N GLY A 420 13.34 17.39 0.83
CA GLY A 420 14.19 18.58 1.03
C GLY A 420 15.29 18.77 0.00
N VAL A 421 15.33 17.94 -1.06
CA VAL A 421 16.46 17.87 -1.98
C VAL A 421 16.62 19.19 -2.72
N GLY A 422 17.72 19.88 -2.45
CA GLY A 422 18.07 21.15 -3.08
C GLY A 422 19.00 21.00 -4.28
N THR A 423 19.78 19.93 -4.31
CA THR A 423 20.79 19.66 -5.34
C THR A 423 20.64 18.25 -5.90
N VAL A 424 20.44 18.16 -7.22
CA VAL A 424 20.61 16.91 -7.97
C VAL A 424 22.10 16.81 -8.29
N GLY A 425 22.82 15.86 -7.70
CA GLY A 425 24.25 15.62 -7.97
C GLY A 425 24.51 15.21 -9.44
N TYR A 426 25.73 14.76 -9.76
CA TYR A 426 26.11 14.30 -11.10
C TYR A 426 25.47 12.94 -11.50
N LEU A 427 24.15 12.82 -11.41
CA LEU A 427 23.37 11.63 -11.72
C LEU A 427 23.48 11.19 -13.18
N ARG A 428 23.99 12.05 -14.08
CA ARG A 428 24.43 11.65 -15.43
C ARG A 428 25.40 10.46 -15.44
N ARG A 429 26.13 10.24 -14.34
CA ARG A 429 27.06 9.13 -14.16
C ARG A 429 26.38 7.79 -13.86
N CYS A 430 25.06 7.76 -13.61
CA CYS A 430 24.31 6.53 -13.34
C CYS A 430 23.85 5.92 -14.67
N PRO A 431 24.45 4.81 -15.15
CA PRO A 431 24.23 4.33 -16.50
C PRO A 431 22.82 3.74 -16.72
N GLN A 432 22.18 3.25 -15.66
CA GLN A 432 20.87 2.59 -15.71
C GLN A 432 19.70 3.47 -15.23
N LEU A 433 19.95 4.74 -14.90
CA LEU A 433 18.92 5.61 -14.29
C LEU A 433 17.84 5.96 -15.32
N ARG A 434 16.63 5.46 -15.13
CA ARG A 434 15.50 5.60 -16.07
C ARG A 434 14.44 6.56 -15.59
N ARG A 435 14.21 6.65 -14.28
CA ARG A 435 13.09 7.43 -13.71
C ARG A 435 13.55 8.23 -12.50
N VAL A 436 13.17 9.50 -12.48
CA VAL A 436 13.35 10.37 -11.32
C VAL A 436 12.07 11.15 -11.04
N ASP A 437 11.68 11.21 -9.77
CA ASP A 437 10.58 12.04 -9.30
C ASP A 437 11.06 13.00 -8.20
N PHE A 438 11.20 14.28 -8.57
CA PHE A 438 11.53 15.41 -7.70
C PHE A 438 10.35 16.37 -7.55
N SER A 439 9.12 15.87 -7.73
CA SER A 439 7.94 16.73 -7.59
C SER A 439 7.82 17.26 -6.17
N VAL A 440 7.37 18.50 -6.01
CA VAL A 440 7.19 19.17 -4.71
C VAL A 440 8.51 19.33 -3.91
N CYS A 441 9.68 19.16 -4.55
CA CYS A 441 10.97 19.53 -3.95
C CYS A 441 11.13 21.07 -3.94
N LEU A 442 10.70 21.71 -2.86
CA LEU A 442 10.66 23.18 -2.76
C LEU A 442 12.05 23.84 -2.66
N ALA A 443 13.07 23.06 -2.27
CA ALA A 443 14.46 23.52 -2.23
C ALA A 443 15.17 23.37 -3.59
N LEU A 444 14.64 22.57 -4.52
CA LEU A 444 15.31 22.20 -5.77
C LEU A 444 15.33 23.36 -6.75
N LYS A 445 16.50 23.98 -6.94
CA LYS A 445 16.66 25.14 -7.83
C LYS A 445 17.03 24.76 -9.27
N SER A 446 17.68 23.62 -9.48
CA SER A 446 18.14 23.18 -10.79
C SER A 446 18.14 21.66 -10.91
N ILE A 447 17.82 21.17 -12.11
CA ILE A 447 17.88 19.75 -12.48
C ILE A 447 19.03 19.46 -13.47
N ALA A 448 19.96 20.39 -13.64
CA ALA A 448 21.09 20.27 -14.57
C ALA A 448 22.00 19.06 -14.27
N GLY A 449 21.99 18.53 -13.04
CA GLY A 449 22.72 17.31 -12.67
C GLY A 449 22.31 16.04 -13.44
N LEU A 450 21.13 16.06 -14.08
CA LEU A 450 20.63 15.00 -14.97
C LEU A 450 21.12 15.13 -16.42
N ALA A 451 21.72 16.26 -16.81
CA ALA A 451 22.09 16.52 -18.20
C ALA A 451 23.09 15.47 -18.71
N GLY A 452 22.72 14.81 -19.81
CA GLY A 452 23.50 13.71 -20.41
C GLY A 452 23.28 12.35 -19.77
N ALA A 453 22.29 12.16 -18.89
CA ALA A 453 21.97 10.85 -18.34
C ALA A 453 21.57 9.86 -19.46
N PRO A 454 22.29 8.73 -19.63
CA PRO A 454 22.21 7.92 -20.84
C PRO A 454 20.90 7.11 -20.95
N ALA A 455 20.33 6.69 -19.82
CA ALA A 455 19.13 5.85 -19.78
C ALA A 455 17.86 6.60 -19.34
N LEU A 456 17.93 7.90 -19.04
CA LEU A 456 16.82 8.64 -18.44
C LEU A 456 15.63 8.72 -19.41
N VAL A 457 14.46 8.24 -18.98
CA VAL A 457 13.23 8.19 -19.78
C VAL A 457 12.17 9.17 -19.26
N LEU A 458 12.02 9.23 -17.94
CA LEU A 458 11.00 10.03 -17.26
C LEU A 458 11.66 10.90 -16.20
N MET A 459 11.43 12.20 -16.30
CA MET A 459 11.82 13.18 -15.28
C MET A 459 10.58 13.96 -14.86
N LYS A 460 10.30 13.96 -13.55
CA LYS A 460 9.27 14.79 -12.94
C LYS A 460 9.90 15.73 -11.93
N ALA A 461 9.49 16.98 -11.96
CA ALA A 461 9.82 18.02 -11.00
C ALA A 461 8.62 18.95 -10.79
N SER A 462 7.40 18.39 -10.88
CA SER A 462 6.16 19.17 -10.79
C SER A 462 6.05 19.87 -9.43
N GLY A 463 5.69 21.15 -9.39
CA GLY A 463 5.56 21.93 -8.15
C GLY A 463 6.89 22.25 -7.43
N SER A 464 8.04 21.89 -8.02
CA SER A 464 9.35 22.22 -7.46
C SER A 464 9.74 23.68 -7.70
N ALA A 465 10.80 24.14 -7.01
CA ALA A 465 11.33 25.50 -7.17
C ALA A 465 12.33 25.66 -8.33
N VAL A 466 12.32 24.73 -9.30
CA VAL A 466 13.28 24.68 -10.40
C VAL A 466 13.23 25.97 -11.21
N ARG A 467 14.40 26.58 -11.40
CA ARG A 467 14.64 27.78 -12.20
C ARG A 467 15.25 27.45 -13.56
N THR A 468 16.13 26.45 -13.58
CA THR A 468 16.87 26.03 -14.78
C THR A 468 16.78 24.53 -15.01
N ILE A 469 16.54 24.17 -16.27
CA ILE A 469 16.51 22.77 -16.71
C ILE A 469 17.93 22.24 -16.98
N GLY A 470 18.84 23.10 -17.42
CA GLY A 470 20.17 22.70 -17.92
C GLY A 470 20.08 22.01 -19.29
N ASP A 471 21.14 21.32 -19.70
CA ASP A 471 21.27 20.72 -21.03
C ASP A 471 20.59 19.33 -21.14
N LEU A 472 19.32 19.23 -20.74
CA LEU A 472 18.58 17.95 -20.81
C LEU A 472 18.36 17.43 -22.22
N HIS A 473 18.50 18.27 -23.25
CA HIS A 473 18.54 17.83 -24.65
C HIS A 473 19.64 16.79 -24.92
N ARG A 474 20.70 16.75 -24.10
CA ARG A 474 21.77 15.74 -24.17
C ARG A 474 21.36 14.36 -23.66
N CYS A 475 20.18 14.21 -23.06
CA CYS A 475 19.69 12.90 -22.61
C CYS A 475 19.07 12.14 -23.80
N PRO A 476 19.73 11.07 -24.30
CA PRO A 476 19.34 10.46 -25.57
C PRO A 476 18.00 9.71 -25.52
N ARG A 477 17.55 9.33 -24.32
CA ARG A 477 16.34 8.51 -24.10
C ARG A 477 15.19 9.25 -23.39
N LEU A 478 15.34 10.55 -23.10
CA LEU A 478 14.34 11.30 -22.35
C LEU A 478 13.05 11.42 -23.17
N ARG A 479 11.95 10.84 -22.70
CA ARG A 479 10.65 10.83 -23.40
C ARG A 479 9.65 11.80 -22.79
N THR A 480 9.68 11.96 -21.48
CA THR A 480 8.69 12.78 -20.76
C THR A 480 9.38 13.66 -19.73
N ALA A 481 9.09 14.96 -19.80
CA ALA A 481 9.46 15.95 -18.80
C ALA A 481 8.18 16.56 -18.19
N ASP A 482 8.02 16.41 -16.89
CA ASP A 482 6.93 17.04 -16.13
C ASP A 482 7.47 18.16 -15.22
N LEU A 483 7.12 19.38 -15.57
CA LEU A 483 7.49 20.66 -14.98
C LEU A 483 6.23 21.48 -14.66
N THR A 484 5.10 20.79 -14.47
CA THR A 484 3.83 21.39 -14.06
C THR A 484 4.01 22.16 -12.74
N PHE A 485 3.32 23.28 -12.54
CA PHE A 485 3.43 24.13 -11.35
C PHE A 485 4.84 24.68 -11.02
N CYS A 486 5.82 24.62 -11.93
CA CYS A 486 7.13 25.22 -11.72
C CYS A 486 7.06 26.75 -11.82
N LYS A 487 6.71 27.42 -10.72
CA LYS A 487 6.46 28.88 -10.66
C LYS A 487 7.71 29.76 -10.82
N LYS A 488 8.91 29.17 -10.78
CA LYS A 488 10.19 29.90 -10.94
C LYS A 488 10.90 29.58 -12.26
N LEU A 489 10.38 28.64 -13.06
CA LEU A 489 10.95 28.23 -14.32
C LEU A 489 10.57 29.21 -15.43
N GLN A 490 11.54 29.86 -16.06
CA GLN A 490 11.28 30.90 -17.07
C GLN A 490 11.46 30.45 -18.52
N SER A 491 12.21 29.37 -18.79
CA SER A 491 12.51 28.95 -20.16
C SER A 491 12.56 27.44 -20.31
N MET A 492 12.16 26.96 -21.49
CA MET A 492 12.25 25.54 -21.90
C MET A 492 13.45 25.23 -22.80
N ALA A 493 14.33 26.21 -23.05
CA ALA A 493 15.46 26.07 -23.99
C ALA A 493 16.36 24.85 -23.71
N GLY A 494 16.50 24.45 -22.45
CA GLY A 494 17.28 23.27 -22.05
C GLY A 494 16.81 21.94 -22.66
N LEU A 495 15.57 21.87 -23.17
CA LEU A 495 15.00 20.71 -23.84
C LEU A 495 15.05 20.79 -25.37
N ALA A 496 15.45 21.93 -25.95
CA ALA A 496 15.46 22.12 -27.39
C ALA A 496 16.44 21.15 -28.06
N GLY A 497 15.98 20.41 -29.08
CA GLY A 497 16.78 19.39 -29.76
C GLY A 497 16.85 18.03 -29.06
N ALA A 498 16.08 17.79 -27.99
CA ALA A 498 16.07 16.49 -27.32
C ALA A 498 15.59 15.37 -28.27
N PRO A 499 16.42 14.34 -28.55
CA PRO A 499 16.19 13.42 -29.67
C PRO A 499 15.01 12.46 -29.46
N ALA A 500 14.72 12.09 -28.22
CA ALA A 500 13.66 11.14 -27.87
C ALA A 500 12.43 11.77 -27.20
N LEU A 501 12.40 13.09 -27.03
CA LEU A 501 11.38 13.76 -26.23
C LEU A 501 10.02 13.71 -26.93
N VAL A 502 9.01 13.16 -26.24
CA VAL A 502 7.65 12.95 -26.76
C VAL A 502 6.65 13.90 -26.13
N SER A 503 6.80 14.17 -24.84
CA SER A 503 5.81 14.93 -24.07
C SER A 503 6.46 15.91 -23.11
N ILE A 504 5.98 17.15 -23.13
CA ILE A 504 6.33 18.19 -22.16
C ILE A 504 5.06 18.62 -21.42
N GLN A 505 5.09 18.53 -20.11
CA GLN A 505 4.04 19.06 -19.24
C GLN A 505 4.63 20.23 -18.45
N ALA A 506 4.10 21.43 -18.65
CA ALA A 506 4.55 22.65 -17.98
C ALA A 506 3.35 23.53 -17.61
N SER A 507 2.18 22.93 -17.39
CA SER A 507 0.97 23.67 -17.07
C SER A 507 1.14 24.41 -15.73
N ARG A 508 0.55 25.60 -15.62
CA ARG A 508 0.63 26.47 -14.43
C ARG A 508 2.07 26.82 -14.01
N SER A 509 3.02 26.83 -14.96
CA SER A 509 4.40 27.27 -14.74
C SER A 509 4.57 28.75 -15.11
N ALA A 510 5.72 29.33 -14.73
CA ALA A 510 6.07 30.72 -15.06
C ALA A 510 6.90 30.84 -16.36
N VAL A 511 6.81 29.85 -17.25
CA VAL A 511 7.58 29.83 -18.50
C VAL A 511 7.23 31.04 -19.36
N ARG A 512 8.24 31.85 -19.67
CA ARG A 512 8.14 33.04 -20.53
C ARG A 512 8.46 32.70 -21.99
N THR A 513 9.42 31.81 -22.23
CA THR A 513 9.87 31.40 -23.56
C THR A 513 9.94 29.88 -23.71
N ILE A 514 9.46 29.38 -24.85
CA ILE A 514 9.54 27.96 -25.20
C ILE A 514 10.93 27.60 -25.76
N GLY A 515 11.62 28.55 -26.40
CA GLY A 515 12.87 28.27 -27.14
C GLY A 515 12.60 27.44 -28.39
N ASP A 516 13.64 26.82 -28.93
CA ASP A 516 13.62 26.12 -30.23
C ASP A 516 13.11 24.68 -30.13
N LEU A 517 11.95 24.46 -29.49
CA LEU A 517 11.38 23.12 -29.33
C LEU A 517 10.98 22.44 -30.65
N HIS A 518 10.84 23.18 -31.74
CA HIS A 518 10.67 22.63 -33.09
C HIS A 518 11.82 21.69 -33.50
N ARG A 519 13.02 21.86 -32.91
CA ARG A 519 14.19 20.98 -33.13
C ARG A 519 14.04 19.59 -32.52
N CYS A 520 13.02 19.34 -31.69
CA CYS A 520 12.78 18.02 -31.10
C CYS A 520 12.05 17.11 -32.10
N PRO A 521 12.71 16.09 -32.68
CA PRO A 521 12.16 15.34 -33.82
C PRO A 521 10.96 14.46 -33.46
N ARG A 522 10.80 14.10 -32.17
CA ARG A 522 9.76 13.18 -31.68
C ARG A 522 8.71 13.86 -30.79
N LEU A 523 8.75 15.19 -30.65
CA LEU A 523 7.86 15.92 -29.74
C LEU A 523 6.43 15.88 -30.27
N ARG A 524 5.54 15.17 -29.56
CA ARG A 524 4.13 14.97 -29.97
C ARG A 524 3.15 15.81 -29.17
N ARG A 525 3.45 16.09 -27.90
CA ARG A 525 2.52 16.73 -26.97
C ARG A 525 3.20 17.81 -26.14
N VAL A 526 2.57 18.97 -26.09
CA VAL A 526 2.98 20.06 -25.20
C VAL A 526 1.79 20.58 -24.42
N ASP A 527 1.98 20.77 -23.12
CA ASP A 527 0.97 21.35 -22.22
C ASP A 527 1.53 22.57 -21.49
N PHE A 528 1.11 23.75 -21.92
CA PHE A 528 1.41 25.06 -21.36
C PHE A 528 0.14 25.76 -20.85
N ARG A 529 -0.89 24.99 -20.43
CA ARG A 529 -2.12 25.58 -19.88
C ARG A 529 -1.80 26.48 -18.68
N VAL A 530 -2.47 27.62 -18.59
CA VAL A 530 -2.36 28.57 -17.47
C VAL A 530 -0.92 29.06 -17.24
N CYS A 531 -0.10 29.13 -18.29
CA CYS A 531 1.20 29.81 -18.23
C CYS A 531 1.00 31.32 -18.42
N LEU A 532 0.88 32.05 -17.31
CA LEU A 532 0.47 33.47 -17.29
C LEU A 532 1.55 34.44 -17.78
N THR A 533 2.78 33.98 -17.98
CA THR A 533 3.92 34.77 -18.47
C THR A 533 4.32 34.40 -19.90
N LEU A 534 3.80 33.31 -20.44
CA LEU A 534 4.14 32.79 -21.76
C LEU A 534 3.58 33.71 -22.85
N LYS A 535 4.46 34.35 -23.62
CA LYS A 535 4.03 35.37 -24.61
C LYS A 535 3.80 34.80 -26.01
N SER A 536 4.50 33.74 -26.40
CA SER A 536 4.46 33.24 -27.77
C SER A 536 4.63 31.72 -27.84
N MET A 537 3.98 31.12 -28.84
CA MET A 537 4.12 29.69 -29.18
C MET A 537 5.02 29.45 -30.41
N ALA A 538 5.61 30.50 -30.97
CA ALA A 538 6.37 30.43 -32.22
C ALA A 538 7.55 29.45 -32.19
N GLY A 539 8.11 29.17 -31.01
CA GLY A 539 9.19 28.17 -30.83
C GLY A 539 8.82 26.73 -31.23
N LEU A 540 7.53 26.46 -31.46
CA LEU A 540 7.02 25.17 -31.96
C LEU A 540 6.82 25.15 -33.48
N ALA A 541 6.93 26.28 -34.19
CA ALA A 541 6.68 26.35 -35.62
C ALA A 541 7.63 25.41 -36.37
N GLY A 542 7.09 24.54 -37.22
CA GLY A 542 7.87 23.53 -37.94
C GLY A 542 8.19 22.25 -37.15
N ALA A 543 7.63 22.06 -35.95
CA ALA A 543 7.84 20.84 -35.18
C ALA A 543 7.31 19.60 -35.95
N PRO A 544 8.18 18.62 -36.31
CA PRO A 544 7.84 17.59 -37.30
C PRO A 544 6.83 16.55 -36.81
N ALA A 545 6.78 16.31 -35.50
CA ALA A 545 5.94 15.28 -34.90
C ALA A 545 4.82 15.82 -34.01
N LEU A 546 4.66 17.14 -33.89
CA LEU A 546 3.73 17.75 -32.95
C LEU A 546 2.28 17.43 -33.32
N VAL A 547 1.52 16.85 -32.39
CA VAL A 547 0.12 16.43 -32.59
C VAL A 547 -0.84 17.29 -31.78
N LEU A 548 -0.47 17.57 -30.53
CA LEU A 548 -1.34 18.23 -29.55
C LEU A 548 -0.59 19.37 -28.88
N MET A 549 -1.17 20.56 -28.95
CA MET A 549 -0.69 21.76 -28.30
C MET A 549 -1.79 22.34 -27.42
N LYS A 550 -1.53 22.40 -26.11
CA LYS A 550 -2.43 23.04 -25.14
C LYS A 550 -1.78 24.28 -24.56
N ALA A 551 -2.46 25.42 -24.67
CA ALA A 551 -2.07 26.69 -24.09
C ALA A 551 -3.28 27.39 -23.42
N SER A 552 -4.37 26.67 -23.13
CA SER A 552 -5.58 27.23 -22.53
C SER A 552 -5.30 28.04 -21.26
N GLY A 553 -5.84 29.24 -21.17
CA GLY A 553 -5.65 30.18 -20.06
C GLY A 553 -4.27 30.81 -19.94
N SER A 554 -3.39 30.62 -20.94
CA SER A 554 -2.07 31.25 -20.97
C SER A 554 -2.11 32.71 -21.45
N ALA A 555 -1.02 33.45 -21.26
CA ALA A 555 -0.89 34.84 -21.69
C ALA A 555 -0.38 35.01 -23.13
N VAL A 556 -0.49 33.96 -23.95
CA VAL A 556 0.01 33.92 -25.33
C VAL A 556 -0.62 35.06 -26.14
N ARG A 557 0.23 35.84 -26.80
CA ARG A 557 -0.15 36.94 -27.70
C ARG A 557 -0.11 36.51 -29.16
N THR A 558 0.85 35.66 -29.51
CA THR A 558 1.08 35.16 -30.87
C THR A 558 1.33 33.66 -30.84
N ILE A 559 0.80 32.93 -31.82
CA ILE A 559 1.08 31.51 -31.96
C ILE A 559 2.25 31.21 -32.90
N GLY A 560 2.62 32.16 -33.77
CA GLY A 560 3.62 31.95 -34.83
C GLY A 560 3.08 31.08 -35.97
N ASP A 561 3.99 30.64 -36.85
CA ASP A 561 3.66 29.89 -38.08
C ASP A 561 3.42 28.39 -37.81
N LEU A 562 2.43 28.08 -36.97
CA LEU A 562 2.11 26.70 -36.58
C LEU A 562 1.54 25.85 -37.74
N HIS A 563 1.09 26.47 -38.84
CA HIS A 563 0.73 25.77 -40.07
C HIS A 563 1.88 24.94 -40.65
N ARG A 564 3.14 25.30 -40.34
CA ARG A 564 4.34 24.54 -40.72
C ARG A 564 4.48 23.22 -39.95
N CYS A 565 3.65 22.94 -38.96
CA CYS A 565 3.66 21.67 -38.23
C CYS A 565 2.83 20.61 -38.98
N PRO A 566 3.46 19.63 -39.67
CA PRO A 566 2.76 18.75 -40.61
C PRO A 566 1.78 17.77 -39.94
N ARG A 567 1.91 17.56 -38.63
CA ARG A 567 1.13 16.58 -37.85
C ARG A 567 0.22 17.20 -36.79
N LEU A 568 0.15 18.53 -36.71
CA LEU A 568 -0.63 19.20 -35.66
C LEU A 568 -2.12 18.93 -35.88
N ARG A 569 -2.75 18.20 -34.96
CA ARG A 569 -4.18 17.83 -35.03
C ARG A 569 -5.06 18.69 -34.14
N THR A 570 -4.55 19.11 -32.99
CA THR A 570 -5.36 19.82 -32.00
C THR A 570 -4.59 20.99 -31.39
N ALA A 571 -5.18 22.18 -31.47
CA ALA A 571 -4.72 23.39 -30.81
C ALA A 571 -5.78 23.86 -29.81
N ASP A 572 -5.42 23.86 -28.52
CA ASP A 572 -6.26 24.39 -27.44
C ASP A 572 -5.71 25.73 -26.94
N LEU A 573 -6.39 26.80 -27.34
CA LEU A 573 -6.14 28.22 -27.07
C LEU A 573 -7.30 28.84 -26.27
N THR A 574 -8.13 28.02 -25.62
CA THR A 574 -9.26 28.45 -24.81
C THR A 574 -8.83 29.46 -23.76
N SER A 575 -9.60 30.51 -23.50
CA SER A 575 -9.30 31.54 -22.50
C SER A 575 -7.96 32.30 -22.70
N CYS A 576 -7.35 32.27 -23.88
CA CYS A 576 -6.17 33.09 -24.21
C CYS A 576 -6.58 34.54 -24.48
N LYS A 577 -6.87 35.31 -23.44
CA LYS A 577 -7.44 36.67 -23.54
C LYS A 577 -6.55 37.70 -24.26
N LYS A 578 -5.23 37.46 -24.32
CA LYS A 578 -4.24 38.34 -24.95
C LYS A 578 -3.93 37.95 -26.41
N LEU A 579 -4.42 36.81 -26.87
CA LEU A 579 -4.19 36.31 -28.22
C LEU A 579 -5.02 37.12 -29.21
N GLN A 580 -4.38 37.81 -30.16
CA GLN A 580 -5.08 38.69 -31.10
C GLN A 580 -5.46 37.98 -32.41
N SER A 581 -4.68 37.00 -32.84
CA SER A 581 -4.89 36.30 -34.10
C SER A 581 -4.50 34.83 -34.00
N ILE A 582 -5.22 33.98 -34.73
CA ILE A 582 -4.86 32.57 -34.96
C ILE A 582 -4.53 32.27 -36.43
N ALA A 583 -4.32 33.30 -37.25
CA ALA A 583 -4.00 33.14 -38.68
C ALA A 583 -2.77 32.25 -38.93
N GLY A 584 -1.86 32.15 -37.97
CA GLY A 584 -0.72 31.23 -38.03
C GLY A 584 -1.07 29.73 -38.13
N LEU A 585 -2.34 29.34 -37.92
CA LEU A 585 -2.86 27.98 -38.17
C LEU A 585 -3.42 27.78 -39.58
N ALA A 586 -3.62 28.84 -40.37
CA ALA A 586 -4.22 28.75 -41.69
C ALA A 586 -3.35 27.89 -42.62
N GLY A 587 -3.97 26.95 -43.33
CA GLY A 587 -3.26 26.00 -44.20
C GLY A 587 -2.58 24.83 -43.48
N ALA A 588 -2.82 24.63 -42.17
CA ALA A 588 -2.26 23.48 -41.45
C ALA A 588 -2.82 22.15 -42.00
N PRO A 589 -1.98 21.23 -42.52
CA PRO A 589 -2.44 20.09 -43.34
C PRO A 589 -3.18 19.01 -42.54
N ALA A 590 -2.86 18.85 -41.26
CA ALA A 590 -3.39 17.79 -40.40
C ALA A 590 -4.34 18.30 -39.30
N LEU A 591 -4.66 19.59 -39.29
CA LEU A 591 -5.40 20.22 -38.20
C LEU A 591 -6.87 19.78 -38.22
N VAL A 592 -7.33 19.20 -37.11
CA VAL A 592 -8.69 18.65 -36.95
C VAL A 592 -9.53 19.52 -36.04
N SER A 593 -8.95 20.01 -34.94
CA SER A 593 -9.70 20.74 -33.91
C SER A 593 -8.97 21.99 -33.42
N ILE A 594 -9.69 23.11 -33.43
CA ILE A 594 -9.28 24.38 -32.82
C ILE A 594 -10.25 24.70 -31.69
N GLN A 595 -9.73 24.86 -30.48
CA GLN A 595 -10.48 25.37 -29.33
C GLN A 595 -9.93 26.75 -28.98
N ALA A 596 -10.73 27.79 -29.16
CA ALA A 596 -10.37 29.17 -28.88
C ALA A 596 -11.48 29.91 -28.13
N SER A 597 -12.41 29.19 -27.50
CA SER A 597 -13.49 29.78 -26.71
C SER A 597 -12.95 30.73 -25.64
N ARG A 598 -13.66 31.84 -25.37
CA ARG A 598 -13.26 32.89 -24.39
C ARG A 598 -11.87 33.50 -24.65
N SER A 599 -11.35 33.42 -25.87
CA SER A 599 -10.07 34.03 -26.24
C SER A 599 -10.23 35.49 -26.69
N GLY A 600 -9.11 36.21 -26.81
CA GLY A 600 -9.07 37.60 -27.29
C GLY A 600 -9.03 37.75 -28.81
N VAL A 601 -9.24 36.66 -29.56
CA VAL A 601 -8.99 36.60 -31.01
C VAL A 601 -9.88 37.58 -31.76
N ARG A 602 -9.25 38.41 -32.59
CA ARG A 602 -9.90 39.39 -33.48
C ARG A 602 -10.00 38.88 -34.91
N THR A 603 -8.99 38.15 -35.36
CA THR A 603 -8.89 37.60 -36.72
C THR A 603 -8.51 36.13 -36.70
N ILE A 604 -9.16 35.33 -37.55
CA ILE A 604 -8.92 33.88 -37.64
C ILE A 604 -8.02 33.48 -38.81
N GLY A 605 -7.84 34.35 -39.82
CA GLY A 605 -7.11 34.04 -41.05
C GLY A 605 -7.90 33.10 -41.97
N GLU A 606 -7.25 32.61 -43.02
CA GLU A 606 -7.86 31.73 -44.06
C GLU A 606 -7.93 30.27 -43.61
N LEU A 607 -8.66 29.99 -42.52
CA LEU A 607 -8.80 28.64 -41.96
C LEU A 607 -9.50 27.64 -42.89
N HIS A 608 -10.25 28.10 -43.89
CA HIS A 608 -10.82 27.26 -44.96
C HIS A 608 -9.76 26.49 -45.73
N ARG A 609 -8.50 26.97 -45.75
CA ARG A 609 -7.34 26.28 -46.34
C ARG A 609 -6.89 25.05 -45.54
N CYS A 610 -7.46 24.79 -44.36
CA CYS A 610 -7.16 23.59 -43.57
C CYS A 610 -8.04 22.42 -44.04
N PRO A 611 -7.51 21.44 -44.79
CA PRO A 611 -8.33 20.43 -45.47
C PRO A 611 -9.05 19.46 -44.52
N ARG A 612 -8.52 19.28 -43.30
CA ARG A 612 -9.01 18.30 -42.31
C ARG A 612 -9.71 18.93 -41.11
N LEU A 613 -9.99 20.23 -41.15
CA LEU A 613 -10.54 20.95 -40.00
C LEU A 613 -12.03 20.60 -39.83
N THR A 614 -12.34 19.80 -38.80
CA THR A 614 -13.71 19.34 -38.52
C THR A 614 -14.39 20.13 -37.43
N THR A 615 -13.63 20.67 -36.47
CA THR A 615 -14.18 21.27 -35.26
C THR A 615 -13.51 22.60 -34.93
N VAL A 616 -14.31 23.65 -34.85
CA VAL A 616 -13.89 24.96 -34.34
C VAL A 616 -14.80 25.40 -33.20
N ARG A 617 -14.20 25.91 -32.12
CA ARG A 617 -14.94 26.48 -30.98
C ARG A 617 -14.43 27.88 -30.68
N PHE A 618 -15.28 28.88 -30.94
CA PHE A 618 -15.08 30.30 -30.71
C PHE A 618 -16.12 30.89 -29.74
N SER A 619 -16.83 30.07 -28.97
CA SER A 619 -17.84 30.57 -28.02
C SER A 619 -17.26 31.66 -27.11
N CYS A 620 -18.05 32.72 -26.89
CA CYS A 620 -17.67 33.88 -26.07
C CYS A 620 -16.40 34.62 -26.53
N CYS A 621 -16.06 34.62 -27.83
CA CYS A 621 -15.01 35.49 -28.38
C CYS A 621 -15.58 36.86 -28.77
N SER A 622 -15.80 37.74 -27.78
CA SER A 622 -16.45 39.05 -28.00
C SER A 622 -15.72 40.00 -28.94
N LYS A 623 -14.42 39.78 -29.18
CA LYS A 623 -13.59 40.64 -30.05
C LYS A 623 -13.50 40.15 -31.50
N LEU A 624 -14.04 38.97 -31.80
CA LEU A 624 -14.03 38.40 -33.14
C LEU A 624 -15.05 39.16 -34.00
N ARG A 625 -14.61 39.68 -35.15
CA ARG A 625 -15.43 40.53 -36.02
C ARG A 625 -16.01 39.82 -37.24
N SER A 626 -15.36 38.77 -37.71
CA SER A 626 -15.75 38.07 -38.94
C SER A 626 -15.37 36.61 -38.89
N LEU A 627 -16.19 35.78 -39.56
CA LEU A 627 -15.98 34.35 -39.78
C LEU A 627 -15.65 34.02 -41.24
N ALA A 628 -15.44 35.02 -42.10
CA ALA A 628 -15.14 34.83 -43.53
C ALA A 628 -14.02 33.82 -43.79
N GLY A 629 -13.03 33.76 -42.89
CA GLY A 629 -11.94 32.80 -42.92
C GLY A 629 -12.34 31.32 -42.85
N LEU A 630 -13.55 30.97 -42.39
CA LEU A 630 -14.08 29.60 -42.32
C LEU A 630 -14.99 29.25 -43.51
N VAL A 631 -15.41 30.24 -44.30
CA VAL A 631 -16.32 30.04 -45.42
C VAL A 631 -15.61 29.22 -46.49
N GLY A 632 -16.27 28.17 -46.99
CA GLY A 632 -15.65 27.23 -47.92
C GLY A 632 -14.68 26.21 -47.28
N ALA A 633 -14.69 26.05 -45.95
CA ALA A 633 -13.91 25.01 -45.29
C ALA A 633 -14.49 23.61 -45.62
N PRO A 634 -13.74 22.73 -46.32
CA PRO A 634 -14.31 21.55 -46.97
C PRO A 634 -14.80 20.46 -46.01
N SER A 635 -14.22 20.40 -44.81
CA SER A 635 -14.46 19.31 -43.84
C SER A 635 -15.09 19.79 -42.53
N LEU A 636 -15.63 21.02 -42.48
CA LEU A 636 -16.08 21.63 -41.22
C LEU A 636 -17.47 21.14 -40.81
N HIS A 637 -17.55 20.31 -39.77
CA HIS A 637 -18.80 19.72 -39.29
C HIS A 637 -19.35 20.46 -38.06
N THR A 638 -18.48 20.89 -37.16
CA THR A 638 -18.86 21.51 -35.89
C THR A 638 -18.21 22.87 -35.75
N ALA A 639 -19.03 23.93 -35.83
CA ALA A 639 -18.61 25.30 -35.56
C ALA A 639 -19.45 25.88 -34.43
N VAL A 640 -18.82 26.12 -33.28
CA VAL A 640 -19.45 26.87 -32.18
C VAL A 640 -18.95 28.31 -32.26
N VAL A 641 -19.80 29.24 -32.69
CA VAL A 641 -19.44 30.63 -32.95
C VAL A 641 -19.93 31.56 -31.83
N PRO A 642 -19.45 32.81 -31.73
CA PRO A 642 -20.02 33.80 -30.81
C PRO A 642 -21.46 34.16 -31.17
N GLN A 643 -22.31 34.42 -30.18
CA GLN A 643 -23.73 34.78 -30.36
C GLN A 643 -23.93 35.95 -31.34
N HIS A 644 -23.08 36.99 -31.28
CA HIS A 644 -23.19 38.16 -32.15
C HIS A 644 -22.80 37.92 -33.62
N LEU A 645 -22.25 36.75 -33.94
CA LEU A 645 -21.93 36.33 -35.32
C LEU A 645 -22.78 35.13 -35.78
N GLU A 646 -23.71 34.65 -34.95
CA GLU A 646 -24.53 33.48 -35.29
C GLU A 646 -25.41 33.71 -36.53
N SER A 647 -26.01 34.88 -36.69
CA SER A 647 -26.82 35.23 -37.87
C SER A 647 -25.97 35.18 -39.15
N THR A 648 -24.85 35.90 -39.15
CA THR A 648 -23.90 35.94 -40.28
C THR A 648 -23.36 34.55 -40.63
N TRP A 649 -23.16 33.68 -39.64
CA TRP A 649 -22.69 32.32 -39.87
C TRP A 649 -23.77 31.42 -40.49
N ARG A 650 -25.04 31.60 -40.11
CA ARG A 650 -26.16 30.85 -40.70
C ARG A 650 -26.40 31.23 -42.16
N GLU A 651 -26.16 32.49 -42.54
CA GLU A 651 -26.32 32.94 -43.94
C GLU A 651 -25.24 32.40 -44.88
N HIS A 652 -24.04 32.09 -44.36
CA HIS A 652 -22.90 31.64 -45.16
C HIS A 652 -22.75 30.11 -45.22
N ARG A 653 -23.55 29.38 -44.45
CA ARG A 653 -23.55 27.91 -44.36
C ARG A 653 -24.69 27.37 -45.19
#